data_AF-A0A976IKX8-F1
#
_entry.id   AF-A0A976IKX8-F1
#
_cell.length_a   1.000
_cell.length_b   1.000
_cell.length_c   1.000
_cell.angle_alpha   90.00
_cell.angle_beta   90.00
_cell.angle_gamma   90.00
#
_symmetry.space_group_name_H-M   'P 1'
#
loop_
_entity.id
_entity.type
_entity.pdbx_description
1 polymer ?
#
loop_
_entity_poly.entity_id
_entity_poly.type
_entity_poly.pdbx_seq_one_letter_code
_entity_poly.pdbx_strand_id
1 'polypeptide(L)'
;METAAKHFEQHVELDDNVLATSAPLEISQIDRVILQVSEGLAGYPDLSQKSINLRAQLVEEKTINAAGAIQGMLDMLKANCKALEYFKGSIVGVLTGQPLPLNPPFFGGTIPKPAVEAVGCEVEVPLTDTAPDGKAKTKKYSIAASEEKETPILSNQPETLRKHSLEKSSTAEESSTSKRPRVETSSETCIEDIAAPPLRTALSEETIFDSEDAKIQATNPTYTVPTQWENLYYKRVEVIHVNNRLAKEKVQAKRYAGEPFILEGHTGWLKFADGWIKADETLDTVALLDGIHDVKVPVLERNYEERNPIKTHLPLSYYVKNFWEHGKSKYYLHQWQFPLDPKAGPLLCYKSKMLSVIGDNLLSYWLDAVRGDNPLQYLFMGQKCTRSRMHLDPGGLDITIAPILGTKRVTMLHRAAAKLESVHEKVNFHDVDLDKIPQLAFIPAWRVDVKPGQILYLPEGTMHACENVTACLSYHSFHADSGNLPGFLRSFLAQDSLTINHAEILWNAAHDVMSALEDIYHANNQVLGDQVSTLRKLDTLRGLRHACRILSLEQVLPTEDSWDWKELLDDIDHLLVRVDSSAKLYKKKNSTHESTLTKAVAALNGDEAGEAKQILETAATHKKVVKHKEQATAASTHWDSLNLKVGDIIGVQVFEKRNRAEVLQVVLDKILVQIHYSDWESIYDEFLPVSCLYQRKKGKKVALKKTPEVHETVMASWGSKGDLYNAIVLKVIRTNACYVHYLKYEKDWDQWILPGHIFRKYNNA
;
A
#
# COMPACT_ATOMS: atom_id res chain seq x y z
N MET A 1 -26.50 3.29 -31.76
CA MET A 1 -27.61 4.19 -32.14
C MET A 1 -28.84 4.00 -31.25
N GLU A 2 -29.83 3.16 -31.57
CA GLU A 2 -31.13 3.18 -30.84
C GLU A 2 -31.03 2.96 -29.32
N THR A 3 -30.20 2.03 -28.83
CA THR A 3 -30.19 1.66 -27.40
C THR A 3 -29.69 2.80 -26.49
N ALA A 4 -28.60 3.48 -26.87
CA ALA A 4 -28.03 4.58 -26.09
C ALA A 4 -28.91 5.84 -26.14
N ALA A 5 -29.57 6.10 -27.28
CA ALA A 5 -30.53 7.20 -27.39
C ALA A 5 -31.75 6.99 -26.50
N LYS A 6 -32.36 5.80 -26.54
CA LYS A 6 -33.52 5.45 -25.70
C LYS A 6 -33.20 5.46 -24.20
N HIS A 7 -32.01 5.02 -23.79
CA HIS A 7 -31.59 5.14 -22.39
C HIS A 7 -31.29 6.58 -21.96
N PHE A 8 -30.73 7.41 -22.84
CA PHE A 8 -30.54 8.83 -22.54
C PHE A 8 -31.88 9.53 -22.33
N GLU A 9 -32.86 9.29 -23.21
CA GLU A 9 -34.22 9.84 -23.12
C GLU A 9 -35.03 9.31 -21.93
N GLN A 10 -34.65 8.17 -21.32
CA GLN A 10 -35.22 7.65 -20.06
C GLN A 10 -34.64 8.29 -18.80
N HIS A 11 -33.46 8.91 -18.90
CA HIS A 11 -32.71 9.46 -17.77
C HIS A 11 -32.53 10.99 -17.85
N VAL A 12 -32.92 11.58 -18.98
CA VAL A 12 -32.74 13.00 -19.31
C VAL A 12 -33.99 13.48 -20.04
N GLU A 13 -34.81 14.27 -19.36
CA GLU A 13 -36.07 14.84 -19.88
C GLU A 13 -35.94 16.37 -20.02
N LEU A 14 -36.84 16.98 -20.80
CA LEU A 14 -36.96 18.44 -20.88
C LEU A 14 -38.15 18.87 -20.03
N ASP A 15 -37.86 19.47 -18.87
CA ASP A 15 -38.85 20.03 -17.94
C ASP A 15 -38.81 21.56 -18.04
N ASP A 16 -39.93 22.20 -18.41
CA ASP A 16 -40.03 23.64 -18.68
C ASP A 16 -38.92 24.24 -19.60
N ASN A 17 -38.50 23.48 -20.62
CA ASN A 17 -37.36 23.77 -21.53
C ASN A 17 -35.97 23.77 -20.86
N VAL A 18 -35.86 23.31 -19.62
CA VAL A 18 -34.61 23.01 -18.94
C VAL A 18 -34.35 21.52 -18.99
N LEU A 19 -33.11 21.13 -19.31
CA LEU A 19 -32.72 19.73 -19.39
C LEU A 19 -32.52 19.18 -17.97
N ALA A 20 -33.45 18.33 -17.54
CA ALA A 20 -33.50 17.72 -16.21
C ALA A 20 -33.01 16.26 -16.27
N THR A 21 -32.26 15.83 -15.26
CA THR A 21 -31.70 14.46 -15.18
C THR A 21 -32.33 13.68 -14.02
N SER A 22 -32.48 12.35 -14.18
CA SER A 22 -33.16 11.49 -13.19
C SER A 22 -32.45 11.41 -11.82
N ALA A 23 -31.22 11.89 -11.75
CA ALA A 23 -30.47 12.16 -10.53
C ALA A 23 -29.62 13.43 -10.75
N PRO A 24 -29.26 14.19 -9.69
CA PRO A 24 -28.35 15.33 -9.84
C PRO A 24 -26.98 14.84 -10.31
N LEU A 25 -26.43 15.48 -11.34
CA LEU A 25 -25.07 15.29 -11.80
C LEU A 25 -24.13 16.32 -11.19
N GLU A 26 -23.00 15.87 -10.66
CA GLU A 26 -21.99 16.78 -10.14
C GLU A 26 -21.23 17.48 -11.27
N ILE A 27 -20.81 18.72 -11.01
CA ILE A 27 -20.06 19.52 -11.98
C ILE A 27 -18.74 18.82 -12.36
N SER A 28 -18.08 18.17 -11.40
CA SER A 28 -16.88 17.33 -11.57
C SER A 28 -17.07 16.18 -12.58
N GLN A 29 -18.24 15.54 -12.55
CA GLN A 29 -18.57 14.42 -13.42
C GLN A 29 -18.84 14.91 -14.85
N ILE A 30 -19.60 16.00 -15.00
CA ILE A 30 -19.87 16.62 -16.30
C ILE A 30 -18.58 17.17 -16.92
N ASP A 31 -17.72 17.81 -16.12
CA ASP A 31 -16.39 18.29 -16.54
C ASP A 31 -15.59 17.16 -17.21
N ARG A 32 -15.47 16.02 -16.52
CA ARG A 32 -14.75 14.85 -17.01
C ARG A 32 -15.34 14.28 -18.31
N VAL A 33 -16.67 14.26 -18.46
CA VAL A 33 -17.33 13.85 -19.71
C VAL A 33 -17.01 14.82 -20.86
N ILE A 34 -17.06 16.13 -20.62
CA ILE A 34 -16.76 17.14 -21.64
C ILE A 34 -15.29 17.07 -22.08
N LEU A 35 -14.36 16.91 -21.12
CA LEU A 35 -12.94 16.78 -21.40
C LEU A 35 -12.65 15.57 -22.30
N GLN A 36 -13.20 14.40 -21.97
CA GLN A 36 -13.05 13.18 -22.78
C GLN A 36 -13.63 13.32 -24.19
N VAL A 37 -14.77 14.00 -24.33
CA VAL A 37 -15.32 14.28 -25.67
C VAL A 37 -14.39 15.21 -26.46
N SER A 38 -13.83 16.23 -25.82
CA SER A 38 -12.88 17.15 -26.45
C SER A 38 -11.61 16.45 -26.95
N GLU A 39 -11.04 15.56 -26.14
CA GLU A 39 -9.86 14.76 -26.49
C GLU A 39 -10.15 13.81 -27.66
N GLY A 40 -11.29 13.10 -27.63
CA GLY A 40 -11.73 12.26 -28.75
C GLY A 40 -12.01 13.05 -30.04
N LEU A 41 -12.26 14.36 -29.93
CA LEU A 41 -12.45 15.31 -31.03
C LEU A 41 -11.13 15.92 -31.57
N ALA A 42 -9.96 15.41 -31.21
CA ALA A 42 -8.66 15.93 -31.68
C ALA A 42 -8.49 16.04 -33.22
N GLY A 43 -9.26 15.30 -34.01
CA GLY A 43 -9.30 15.43 -35.48
C GLY A 43 -10.24 16.52 -36.01
N TYR A 44 -10.98 17.21 -35.13
CA TYR A 44 -11.90 18.32 -35.42
C TYR A 44 -11.60 19.51 -34.49
N PRO A 45 -10.51 20.29 -34.74
CA PRO A 45 -10.06 21.34 -33.82
C PRO A 45 -11.15 22.35 -33.41
N ASP A 46 -12.00 22.77 -34.35
CA ASP A 46 -13.10 23.70 -34.06
C ASP A 46 -14.16 23.15 -33.09
N LEU A 47 -14.41 21.83 -33.12
CA LEU A 47 -15.36 21.19 -32.19
C LEU A 47 -14.68 20.94 -30.83
N SER A 48 -13.44 20.47 -30.83
CA SER A 48 -12.63 20.31 -29.62
C SER A 48 -12.51 21.63 -28.84
N GLN A 49 -12.18 22.73 -29.52
CA GLN A 49 -12.10 24.05 -28.90
C GLN A 49 -13.46 24.54 -28.37
N LYS A 50 -14.56 24.25 -29.07
CA LYS A 50 -15.91 24.59 -28.57
C LYS A 50 -16.28 23.78 -27.31
N SER A 51 -15.93 22.49 -27.21
CA SER A 51 -16.06 21.74 -25.95
C SER A 51 -15.22 22.34 -24.82
N ILE A 52 -13.98 22.77 -25.09
CA ILE A 52 -13.11 23.40 -24.07
C ILE A 52 -13.68 24.74 -23.60
N ASN A 53 -14.19 25.57 -24.50
CA ASN A 53 -14.82 26.84 -24.12
C ASN A 53 -16.08 26.61 -23.26
N LEU A 54 -16.86 25.57 -23.58
CA LEU A 54 -18.08 25.22 -22.86
C LEU A 54 -17.76 24.59 -21.48
N ARG A 55 -16.65 23.84 -21.39
CA ARG A 55 -16.04 23.39 -20.13
C ARG A 55 -15.65 24.57 -19.24
N ALA A 56 -14.94 25.56 -19.80
CA ALA A 56 -14.54 26.76 -19.07
C ALA A 56 -15.75 27.54 -18.54
N GLN A 57 -16.81 27.71 -19.35
CA GLN A 57 -18.07 28.32 -18.91
C GLN A 57 -18.74 27.59 -17.73
N LEU A 58 -18.65 26.26 -17.69
CA LEU A 58 -19.21 25.44 -16.61
C LEU A 58 -18.37 25.50 -15.32
N VAL A 59 -17.05 25.33 -15.44
CA VAL A 59 -16.15 25.05 -14.30
C VAL A 59 -15.43 26.30 -13.79
N GLU A 60 -14.91 27.10 -14.72
CA GLU A 60 -13.99 28.22 -14.44
C GLU A 60 -14.77 29.53 -14.29
N GLU A 61 -15.61 29.86 -15.27
CA GLU A 61 -16.43 31.08 -15.28
C GLU A 61 -17.75 30.93 -14.52
N LYS A 62 -18.26 29.68 -14.42
CA LYS A 62 -19.55 29.31 -13.80
C LYS A 62 -20.75 30.09 -14.36
N THR A 63 -20.68 30.46 -15.66
CA THR A 63 -21.72 31.19 -16.39
C THR A 63 -22.87 30.30 -16.84
N ILE A 64 -22.65 28.98 -16.92
CA ILE A 64 -23.66 27.97 -17.23
C ILE A 64 -23.71 26.91 -16.14
N ASN A 65 -24.90 26.33 -15.92
CA ASN A 65 -25.10 25.21 -15.01
C ASN A 65 -24.99 23.86 -15.76
N ALA A 66 -25.09 22.75 -15.01
CA ALA A 66 -25.08 21.39 -15.53
C ALA A 66 -26.02 21.18 -16.74
N ALA A 67 -27.28 21.62 -16.64
CA ALA A 67 -28.27 21.52 -17.70
C ALA A 67 -27.86 22.29 -18.97
N GLY A 68 -27.41 23.53 -18.81
CA GLY A 68 -26.92 24.37 -19.91
C GLY A 68 -25.68 23.78 -20.60
N ALA A 69 -24.77 23.18 -19.82
CA ALA A 69 -23.60 22.50 -20.37
C ALA A 69 -23.98 21.23 -21.16
N ILE A 70 -24.88 20.39 -20.63
CA ILE A 70 -25.35 19.19 -21.35
C ILE A 70 -26.08 19.58 -22.63
N GLN A 71 -26.98 20.58 -22.58
CA GLN A 71 -27.69 21.06 -23.76
C GLN A 71 -26.74 21.62 -24.83
N GLY A 72 -25.77 22.45 -24.45
CA GLY A 72 -24.80 23.01 -25.40
C GLY A 72 -23.88 21.94 -26.03
N MET A 73 -23.52 20.89 -25.29
CA MET A 73 -22.84 19.72 -25.85
C MET A 73 -23.74 18.95 -26.83
N LEU A 74 -25.00 18.69 -26.49
CA LEU A 74 -25.96 18.04 -27.40
C LEU A 74 -26.13 18.82 -28.71
N ASP A 75 -26.24 20.15 -28.65
CA ASP A 75 -26.38 21.00 -29.83
C ASP A 75 -25.12 21.03 -30.69
N MET A 76 -23.94 21.18 -30.07
CA MET A 76 -22.66 21.20 -30.76
C MET A 76 -22.34 19.88 -31.46
N LEU A 77 -22.64 18.74 -30.81
CA LEU A 77 -22.27 17.41 -31.30
C LEU A 77 -23.22 16.85 -32.36
N LYS A 78 -24.32 17.55 -32.71
CA LYS A 78 -25.23 17.15 -33.81
C LYS A 78 -24.53 16.85 -35.13
N ALA A 79 -23.40 17.51 -35.40
CA ALA A 79 -22.59 17.29 -36.60
C ALA A 79 -21.63 16.07 -36.53
N ASN A 80 -21.45 15.44 -35.37
CA ASN A 80 -20.61 14.26 -35.18
C ASN A 80 -21.35 13.19 -34.37
N CYS A 81 -22.08 12.32 -35.07
CA CYS A 81 -22.91 11.28 -34.45
C CYS A 81 -22.14 10.36 -33.49
N LYS A 82 -20.85 10.07 -33.76
CA LYS A 82 -20.04 9.21 -32.89
C LYS A 82 -19.72 9.88 -31.56
N ALA A 83 -19.32 11.15 -31.59
CA ALA A 83 -19.07 11.94 -30.40
C ALA A 83 -20.37 12.18 -29.61
N LEU A 84 -21.49 12.40 -30.29
CA LEU A 84 -22.83 12.55 -29.68
C LEU A 84 -23.30 11.25 -29.01
N GLU A 85 -23.13 10.09 -29.64
CA GLU A 85 -23.48 8.79 -29.04
C GLU A 85 -22.60 8.48 -27.83
N TYR A 86 -21.30 8.76 -27.89
CA TYR A 86 -20.40 8.62 -26.75
C TYR A 86 -20.81 9.56 -25.60
N PHE A 87 -21.03 10.84 -25.88
CA PHE A 87 -21.47 11.82 -24.88
C PHE A 87 -22.76 11.38 -24.17
N LYS A 88 -23.80 10.99 -24.93
CA LYS A 88 -25.05 10.46 -24.37
C LYS A 88 -24.81 9.20 -23.51
N GLY A 89 -24.00 8.26 -24.01
CA GLY A 89 -23.64 7.04 -23.29
C GLY A 89 -22.87 7.32 -21.99
N SER A 90 -21.94 8.25 -22.00
CA SER A 90 -21.17 8.69 -20.82
C SER A 90 -22.04 9.35 -19.76
N ILE A 91 -23.00 10.21 -20.14
CA ILE A 91 -23.95 10.81 -19.19
C ILE A 91 -24.83 9.74 -18.53
N VAL A 92 -25.37 8.78 -19.29
CA VAL A 92 -26.13 7.64 -18.74
C VAL A 92 -25.23 6.76 -17.87
N GLY A 93 -23.99 6.53 -18.27
CA GLY A 93 -23.00 5.77 -17.50
C GLY A 93 -22.79 6.39 -16.12
N VAL A 94 -22.50 7.70 -16.05
CA VAL A 94 -22.36 8.44 -14.79
C VAL A 94 -23.65 8.36 -13.94
N LEU A 95 -24.82 8.63 -14.54
CA LEU A 95 -26.12 8.53 -13.85
C LEU A 95 -26.44 7.14 -13.29
N THR A 96 -25.82 6.09 -13.83
CA THR A 96 -25.99 4.69 -13.40
C THR A 96 -24.79 4.15 -12.61
N GLY A 97 -23.84 5.00 -12.21
CA GLY A 97 -22.66 4.63 -11.43
C GLY A 97 -21.60 3.84 -12.19
N GLN A 98 -21.64 3.84 -13.53
CA GLN A 98 -20.60 3.23 -14.37
C GLN A 98 -19.39 4.17 -14.51
N PRO A 99 -18.15 3.67 -14.34
CA PRO A 99 -16.96 4.48 -14.51
C PRO A 99 -16.73 4.84 -15.98
N LEU A 100 -16.33 6.09 -16.23
CA LEU A 100 -15.87 6.54 -17.53
C LEU A 100 -14.55 5.83 -17.92
N PRO A 101 -14.34 5.47 -19.21
CA PRO A 101 -13.11 4.82 -19.64
C PRO A 101 -11.90 5.74 -19.45
N LEU A 102 -10.72 5.18 -19.24
CA LEU A 102 -9.50 5.95 -19.00
C LEU A 102 -9.08 6.82 -20.19
N ASN A 103 -9.27 6.31 -21.42
CA ASN A 103 -8.97 7.03 -22.66
C ASN A 103 -10.24 7.12 -23.52
N PRO A 104 -10.58 8.28 -24.09
CA PRO A 104 -11.71 8.40 -25.00
C PRO A 104 -11.41 7.79 -26.38
N PRO A 105 -12.44 7.28 -27.09
CA PRO A 105 -12.29 6.84 -28.47
C PRO A 105 -12.13 8.03 -29.43
N PHE A 106 -11.31 7.85 -30.46
CA PHE A 106 -11.12 8.86 -31.51
C PHE A 106 -12.36 8.96 -32.43
N PHE A 107 -12.97 10.14 -32.54
CA PHE A 107 -14.21 10.34 -33.31
C PHE A 107 -13.99 10.64 -34.81
N GLY A 108 -12.75 10.56 -35.30
CA GLY A 108 -12.37 10.82 -36.69
C GLY A 108 -11.80 12.22 -36.92
N GLY A 109 -11.70 12.60 -38.19
CA GLY A 109 -11.09 13.87 -38.62
C GLY A 109 -9.59 13.74 -38.88
N THR A 110 -8.94 14.86 -39.22
CA THR A 110 -7.50 14.92 -39.51
C THR A 110 -6.75 15.53 -38.35
N ILE A 111 -5.99 14.71 -37.62
CA ILE A 111 -5.06 15.20 -36.60
C ILE A 111 -4.02 16.07 -37.31
N PRO A 112 -3.82 17.34 -36.91
CA PRO A 112 -2.76 18.17 -37.45
C PRO A 112 -1.41 17.48 -37.23
N LYS A 113 -0.64 17.24 -38.30
CA LYS A 113 0.74 16.76 -38.12
C LYS A 113 1.49 17.82 -37.31
N PRO A 114 2.22 17.45 -36.23
CA PRO A 114 3.04 18.40 -35.51
C PRO A 114 4.03 19.02 -36.48
N ALA A 115 4.07 20.35 -36.53
CA ALA A 115 5.05 21.07 -37.31
C ALA A 115 6.44 20.72 -36.76
N VAL A 116 7.33 20.23 -37.61
CA VAL A 116 8.71 19.95 -37.22
C VAL A 116 9.41 21.31 -37.10
N GLU A 117 9.53 21.82 -35.88
CA GLU A 117 10.24 23.07 -35.63
C GLU A 117 11.71 22.93 -36.01
N ALA A 118 12.10 23.65 -37.07
CA ALA A 118 13.49 23.79 -37.46
C ALA A 118 14.17 24.79 -36.51
N VAL A 119 15.09 24.30 -35.68
CA VAL A 119 15.99 25.15 -34.90
C VAL A 119 16.97 25.83 -35.85
N GLY A 120 16.71 27.11 -36.16
CA GLY A 120 17.58 27.98 -36.94
C GLY A 120 17.73 29.32 -36.23
N CYS A 121 18.92 29.59 -35.69
CA CYS A 121 19.25 30.93 -35.20
C CYS A 121 19.49 31.87 -36.39
N GLU A 122 18.94 33.08 -36.34
CA GLU A 122 19.67 34.25 -36.79
C GLU A 122 19.21 35.51 -36.03
N VAL A 123 20.15 36.43 -35.83
CA VAL A 123 20.00 37.65 -35.03
C VAL A 123 20.06 38.84 -35.97
N GLU A 124 19.03 39.70 -35.97
CA GLU A 124 19.17 41.07 -36.47
C GLU A 124 18.21 42.05 -35.79
N VAL A 125 18.65 43.31 -35.72
CA VAL A 125 18.20 44.44 -34.88
C VAL A 125 18.67 45.71 -35.63
N PRO A 126 18.10 46.95 -35.56
CA PRO A 126 16.87 47.47 -34.90
C PRO A 126 15.97 48.36 -35.84
N LEU A 127 14.88 48.97 -35.31
CA LEU A 127 14.64 50.45 -35.22
C LEU A 127 13.16 50.96 -35.36
N THR A 128 12.82 51.84 -34.40
CA THR A 128 11.96 53.06 -34.47
C THR A 128 10.44 53.04 -34.69
N ASP A 129 9.78 53.67 -33.70
CA ASP A 129 8.73 54.72 -33.78
C ASP A 129 7.37 54.47 -34.47
N THR A 130 6.30 54.44 -33.68
CA THR A 130 5.49 55.66 -33.39
C THR A 130 4.31 55.38 -32.44
N ALA A 131 3.86 56.43 -31.75
CA ALA A 131 2.57 56.54 -31.06
C ALA A 131 1.92 57.88 -31.51
N PRO A 132 0.78 58.38 -30.97
CA PRO A 132 -0.29 57.75 -30.18
C PRO A 132 -1.72 58.06 -30.72
N ASP A 133 -2.76 57.40 -30.17
CA ASP A 133 -4.10 57.93 -29.84
C ASP A 133 -5.04 56.74 -29.50
N GLY A 134 -6.09 56.84 -28.69
CA GLY A 134 -6.62 57.99 -27.94
C GLY A 134 -8.13 57.82 -27.67
N LYS A 135 -8.59 58.26 -26.48
CA LYS A 135 -9.99 58.46 -26.02
C LYS A 135 -10.74 57.32 -25.32
N ALA A 136 -10.95 57.54 -24.03
CA ALA A 136 -11.87 56.85 -23.14
C ALA A 136 -13.35 57.14 -23.42
N LYS A 137 -14.26 56.30 -22.86
CA LYS A 137 -15.58 56.75 -22.40
C LYS A 137 -16.01 56.08 -21.08
N THR A 138 -16.15 56.96 -20.10
CA THR A 138 -16.51 56.82 -18.69
C THR A 138 -18.01 56.52 -18.44
N LYS A 139 -18.32 56.03 -17.19
CA LYS A 139 -19.59 56.13 -16.39
C LYS A 139 -20.67 55.04 -16.61
N LYS A 140 -21.51 54.64 -15.62
CA LYS A 140 -21.61 54.97 -14.15
C LYS A 140 -22.33 53.85 -13.33
N TYR A 141 -22.41 54.05 -11.99
CA TYR A 141 -23.34 53.55 -10.95
C TYR A 141 -24.80 53.22 -11.40
N SER A 142 -25.66 52.47 -10.69
CA SER A 142 -25.82 52.33 -9.21
C SER A 142 -26.61 51.09 -8.70
N ILE A 143 -26.22 50.66 -7.49
CA ILE A 143 -27.01 50.11 -6.35
C ILE A 143 -28.56 50.12 -6.45
N ALA A 144 -29.19 49.01 -6.04
CA ALA A 144 -30.46 48.95 -5.30
C ALA A 144 -30.52 47.68 -4.41
N ALA A 145 -31.28 47.70 -3.31
CA ALA A 145 -31.33 46.63 -2.30
C ALA A 145 -32.70 46.52 -1.60
N SER A 146 -33.11 45.30 -1.22
CA SER A 146 -34.21 44.87 -0.31
C SER A 146 -34.29 43.32 -0.38
N GLU A 147 -34.85 42.52 0.53
CA GLU A 147 -35.38 42.57 1.92
C GLU A 147 -35.34 41.09 2.42
N GLU A 148 -34.84 40.75 3.61
CA GLU A 148 -35.53 40.59 4.91
C GLU A 148 -36.67 39.53 5.06
N LYS A 149 -36.56 38.74 6.15
CA LYS A 149 -37.57 38.01 6.95
C LYS A 149 -38.10 36.59 6.63
N GLU A 150 -37.58 35.64 7.42
CA GLU A 150 -38.25 34.84 8.48
C GLU A 150 -39.46 33.88 8.23
N THR A 151 -39.42 32.78 9.00
CA THR A 151 -40.25 31.55 9.10
C THR A 151 -41.62 31.74 9.82
N PRO A 152 -42.42 30.70 10.22
CA PRO A 152 -42.40 29.22 10.03
C PRO A 152 -43.79 28.59 9.67
N ILE A 153 -43.96 27.24 9.65
CA ILE A 153 -45.03 26.47 10.37
C ILE A 153 -45.03 24.94 10.06
N LEU A 154 -45.46 24.16 11.07
CA LEU A 154 -45.57 22.69 11.21
C LEU A 154 -46.45 21.91 10.17
N SER A 155 -46.14 20.61 9.96
CA SER A 155 -46.88 19.44 10.53
C SER A 155 -47.07 18.18 9.63
N ASN A 156 -47.09 17.03 10.32
CA ASN A 156 -47.82 15.77 10.06
C ASN A 156 -47.28 14.67 9.09
N GLN A 157 -47.17 13.47 9.67
CA GLN A 157 -47.18 12.17 8.98
C GLN A 157 -48.62 11.77 8.55
N PRO A 158 -48.84 10.61 7.88
CA PRO A 158 -49.09 9.40 8.68
C PRO A 158 -48.50 8.08 8.13
N GLU A 159 -48.45 7.07 9.00
CA GLU A 159 -48.15 5.67 8.72
C GLU A 159 -49.19 5.00 7.79
N THR A 160 -48.82 3.88 7.15
CA THR A 160 -49.80 2.84 6.79
C THR A 160 -49.29 1.42 7.07
N LEU A 161 -50.04 0.71 7.93
CA LEU A 161 -49.94 -0.73 8.17
C LEU A 161 -50.66 -1.53 7.06
N ARG A 162 -50.12 -2.71 6.70
CA ARG A 162 -50.93 -3.82 6.16
C ARG A 162 -50.55 -5.16 6.80
N LYS A 163 -51.58 -5.90 7.22
CA LYS A 163 -51.56 -7.29 7.73
C LYS A 163 -52.26 -8.22 6.71
N HIS A 164 -52.26 -9.53 7.01
CA HIS A 164 -52.91 -10.70 6.35
C HIS A 164 -51.98 -11.55 5.46
N SER A 165 -52.02 -12.89 5.49
CA SER A 165 -52.64 -13.84 6.47
C SER A 165 -51.98 -15.23 6.40
N LEU A 166 -52.41 -16.16 7.26
CA LEU A 166 -51.93 -17.56 7.34
C LEU A 166 -52.61 -18.49 6.33
N GLU A 167 -51.92 -19.59 5.95
CA GLU A 167 -52.35 -21.01 6.05
C GLU A 167 -51.12 -21.91 5.70
N LYS A 168 -50.68 -22.88 6.53
CA LYS A 168 -51.13 -24.30 6.69
C LYS A 168 -51.18 -25.10 5.37
N SER A 169 -50.80 -26.39 5.28
CA SER A 169 -50.02 -27.32 6.13
C SER A 169 -49.97 -28.71 5.46
N SER A 170 -48.86 -29.46 5.50
CA SER A 170 -48.89 -30.94 5.52
C SER A 170 -47.53 -31.59 5.82
N THR A 171 -47.57 -32.62 6.68
CA THR A 171 -46.49 -33.55 7.03
C THR A 171 -46.57 -34.84 6.22
N ALA A 172 -45.43 -35.49 6.00
CA ALA A 172 -45.32 -36.95 5.86
C ALA A 172 -43.89 -37.42 6.16
N GLU A 173 -43.76 -38.49 6.94
CA GLU A 173 -42.50 -39.22 7.24
C GLU A 173 -42.38 -40.44 6.31
N GLU A 174 -41.16 -40.95 6.08
CA GLU A 174 -40.74 -42.30 6.53
C GLU A 174 -39.35 -42.72 5.99
N SER A 175 -38.86 -43.88 6.45
CA SER A 175 -37.44 -44.27 6.54
C SER A 175 -37.03 -45.44 5.62
N SER A 176 -35.72 -45.67 5.43
CA SER A 176 -35.11 -47.03 5.53
C SER A 176 -33.57 -47.15 5.31
N THR A 177 -32.87 -47.49 6.39
CA THR A 177 -31.77 -48.47 6.57
C THR A 177 -30.83 -48.99 5.43
N SER A 178 -29.55 -48.66 5.58
CA SER A 178 -28.36 -49.58 5.63
C SER A 178 -27.83 -50.36 4.40
N LYS A 179 -26.51 -50.29 4.13
CA LYS A 179 -25.49 -51.34 4.46
C LYS A 179 -24.05 -51.02 3.99
N ARG A 180 -23.09 -51.71 4.62
CA ARG A 180 -21.62 -51.67 4.41
C ARG A 180 -21.15 -53.06 3.93
N PRO A 181 -20.09 -53.18 3.10
CA PRO A 181 -18.85 -53.88 3.51
C PRO A 181 -17.59 -53.29 2.80
N ARG A 182 -16.35 -53.81 2.90
CA ARG A 182 -15.53 -54.40 3.99
C ARG A 182 -14.07 -54.41 3.46
N VAL A 183 -13.08 -54.34 4.37
CA VAL A 183 -11.63 -54.35 4.07
C VAL A 183 -11.16 -55.72 3.58
N GLU A 184 -10.15 -55.76 2.72
CA GLU A 184 -9.22 -56.89 2.61
C GLU A 184 -7.76 -56.42 2.50
N THR A 185 -6.82 -57.31 2.87
CA THR A 185 -5.43 -56.98 3.20
C THR A 185 -4.52 -58.02 2.55
N SER A 186 -3.36 -57.64 2.03
CA SER A 186 -2.24 -58.59 1.87
C SER A 186 -0.88 -57.89 1.93
N SER A 187 0.08 -58.63 2.46
CA SER A 187 1.46 -58.27 2.73
C SER A 187 2.37 -59.19 1.92
N GLU A 188 3.59 -58.75 1.57
CA GLU A 188 4.82 -59.49 1.92
C GLU A 188 6.10 -58.69 1.61
N THR A 189 7.25 -59.24 2.00
CA THR A 189 8.48 -58.53 2.32
C THR A 189 9.70 -59.20 1.65
N CYS A 190 10.70 -58.44 1.19
CA CYS A 190 12.13 -58.60 1.58
C CYS A 190 13.17 -57.96 0.63
N ILE A 191 14.00 -57.08 1.22
CA ILE A 191 15.48 -57.09 1.26
C ILE A 191 16.30 -56.90 -0.04
N GLU A 192 16.90 -55.70 -0.10
CA GLU A 192 18.30 -55.32 -0.48
C GLU A 192 18.95 -55.84 -1.77
N ASP A 193 19.42 -54.91 -2.62
CA ASP A 193 20.88 -54.70 -2.76
C ASP A 193 21.24 -53.27 -3.23
N ILE A 194 22.52 -52.89 -3.09
CA ILE A 194 23.00 -51.50 -3.11
C ILE A 194 23.46 -51.03 -4.51
N ALA A 195 22.88 -49.94 -5.02
CA ALA A 195 23.46 -49.13 -6.11
C ALA A 195 23.03 -47.65 -6.03
N ALA A 196 23.89 -46.73 -6.49
CA ALA A 196 23.68 -45.28 -6.38
C ALA A 196 22.47 -44.79 -7.21
N PRO A 197 21.70 -43.78 -6.73
CA PRO A 197 20.45 -43.38 -7.35
C PRO A 197 20.66 -42.65 -8.69
N PRO A 198 19.88 -42.96 -9.74
CA PRO A 198 19.92 -42.24 -11.00
C PRO A 198 19.31 -40.83 -10.87
N LEU A 199 19.81 -39.90 -11.68
CA LEU A 199 19.19 -38.59 -11.86
C LEU A 199 17.80 -38.75 -12.50
N ARG A 200 16.79 -38.20 -11.83
CA ARG A 200 15.35 -38.15 -12.19
C ARG A 200 14.55 -39.44 -11.92
N THR A 201 13.76 -39.40 -10.85
CA THR A 201 12.53 -40.20 -10.72
C THR A 201 11.34 -39.29 -11.01
N ALA A 202 10.43 -39.72 -11.90
CA ALA A 202 9.16 -39.04 -12.08
C ALA A 202 8.25 -39.32 -10.88
N LEU A 203 7.94 -38.30 -10.08
CA LEU A 203 6.87 -38.38 -9.09
C LEU A 203 5.53 -38.17 -9.78
N SER A 204 5.02 -39.23 -10.38
CA SER A 204 3.63 -39.36 -10.80
C SER A 204 3.11 -40.72 -10.35
N GLU A 205 2.72 -40.81 -9.07
CA GLU A 205 1.71 -41.80 -8.68
C GLU A 205 0.45 -41.47 -9.50
N GLU A 206 -0.08 -42.44 -10.25
CA GLU A 206 -1.28 -42.21 -11.06
C GLU A 206 -2.43 -41.82 -10.12
N THR A 207 -2.88 -40.56 -10.24
CA THR A 207 -4.01 -40.08 -9.47
C THR A 207 -5.25 -40.86 -9.90
N ILE A 208 -5.75 -41.72 -9.03
CA ILE A 208 -7.00 -42.44 -9.28
C ILE A 208 -8.13 -41.41 -9.19
N PHE A 209 -8.84 -41.22 -10.31
CA PHE A 209 -9.99 -40.32 -10.39
C PHE A 209 -11.29 -41.11 -10.25
N ASP A 210 -12.22 -40.60 -9.43
CA ASP A 210 -13.51 -41.26 -9.18
C ASP A 210 -14.44 -41.34 -10.41
N SER A 211 -14.12 -40.60 -11.50
CA SER A 211 -14.82 -40.70 -12.79
C SER A 211 -13.96 -40.17 -13.93
N GLU A 212 -14.28 -40.58 -15.16
CA GLU A 212 -13.62 -40.09 -16.37
C GLU A 212 -13.91 -38.59 -16.60
N ASP A 213 -15.07 -38.07 -16.19
CA ASP A 213 -15.37 -36.63 -16.20
C ASP A 213 -14.46 -35.85 -15.24
N ALA A 214 -14.17 -36.39 -14.05
CA ALA A 214 -13.24 -35.76 -13.11
C ALA A 214 -11.80 -35.74 -13.66
N LYS A 215 -11.39 -36.81 -14.34
CA LYS A 215 -10.11 -36.92 -15.05
C LYS A 215 -10.03 -35.92 -16.21
N ILE A 216 -11.05 -35.84 -17.06
CA ILE A 216 -11.14 -34.88 -18.19
C ILE A 216 -11.15 -33.42 -17.68
N GLN A 217 -11.77 -33.14 -16.52
CA GLN A 217 -11.71 -31.82 -15.88
C GLN A 217 -10.35 -31.51 -15.25
N ALA A 218 -9.60 -32.52 -14.81
CA ALA A 218 -8.24 -32.35 -14.28
C ALA A 218 -7.18 -32.20 -15.38
N THR A 219 -7.37 -32.80 -16.56
CA THR A 219 -6.39 -32.80 -17.66
C THR A 219 -6.61 -31.73 -18.72
N ASN A 220 -7.73 -31.00 -18.71
CA ASN A 220 -8.00 -29.96 -19.71
C ASN A 220 -7.14 -28.69 -19.47
N PRO A 221 -6.41 -28.18 -20.47
CA PRO A 221 -5.54 -27.01 -20.31
C PRO A 221 -6.29 -25.69 -20.04
N THR A 222 -7.62 -25.65 -20.22
CA THR A 222 -8.48 -24.53 -19.78
C THR A 222 -8.82 -24.56 -18.29
N TYR A 223 -8.54 -25.66 -17.58
CA TYR A 223 -8.88 -25.84 -16.15
C TYR A 223 -7.66 -26.00 -15.24
N THR A 224 -6.49 -26.27 -15.79
CA THR A 224 -5.21 -25.97 -15.15
C THR A 224 -4.79 -24.54 -15.51
N VAL A 225 -4.74 -23.63 -14.52
CA VAL A 225 -3.73 -22.56 -14.64
C VAL A 225 -2.40 -23.30 -14.59
N PRO A 226 -1.54 -23.16 -15.60
CA PRO A 226 -0.47 -24.11 -15.81
C PRO A 226 0.49 -24.19 -14.62
N THR A 227 1.01 -25.38 -14.42
CA THR A 227 2.10 -25.73 -13.48
C THR A 227 3.44 -25.05 -13.82
N GLN A 228 3.46 -24.01 -14.66
CA GLN A 228 4.64 -23.23 -15.05
C GLN A 228 5.47 -22.75 -13.84
N TRP A 229 4.79 -22.40 -12.75
CA TRP A 229 5.42 -21.99 -11.50
C TRP A 229 6.18 -23.10 -10.76
N GLU A 230 5.92 -24.37 -11.04
CA GLU A 230 6.60 -25.50 -10.39
C GLU A 230 8.07 -25.61 -10.80
N ASN A 231 8.44 -24.95 -11.91
CA ASN A 231 9.81 -24.75 -12.33
C ASN A 231 10.56 -23.67 -11.52
N LEU A 232 9.86 -22.86 -10.71
CA LEU A 232 10.50 -21.90 -9.82
C LEU A 232 11.12 -22.61 -8.61
N TYR A 233 12.33 -22.19 -8.25
CA TYR A 233 12.95 -22.60 -7.01
C TYR A 233 12.27 -21.89 -5.82
N TYR A 234 11.35 -22.58 -5.15
CA TYR A 234 10.67 -22.06 -3.97
C TYR A 234 11.58 -22.05 -2.74
N LYS A 235 11.75 -20.86 -2.16
CA LYS A 235 12.33 -20.69 -0.83
C LYS A 235 11.35 -21.20 0.24
N ARG A 236 11.88 -21.73 1.33
CA ARG A 236 11.10 -22.06 2.53
C ARG A 236 10.63 -20.79 3.23
N VAL A 237 9.36 -20.73 3.59
CA VAL A 237 8.78 -19.68 4.45
C VAL A 237 9.26 -19.90 5.89
N GLU A 238 9.74 -18.85 6.56
CA GLU A 238 10.16 -18.94 7.96
C GLU A 238 8.94 -18.92 8.90
N VAL A 239 8.96 -19.78 9.91
CA VAL A 239 7.96 -19.82 10.98
C VAL A 239 8.52 -19.09 12.20
N ILE A 240 7.80 -18.08 12.68
CA ILE A 240 8.18 -17.22 13.82
C ILE A 240 7.11 -17.37 14.91
N HIS A 241 7.47 -18.02 16.01
CA HIS A 241 6.59 -18.13 17.16
C HIS A 241 6.49 -16.78 17.90
N VAL A 242 5.27 -16.26 18.11
CA VAL A 242 5.07 -14.88 18.61
C VAL A 242 5.63 -14.63 20.01
N ASN A 243 5.73 -15.67 20.84
CA ASN A 243 6.32 -15.60 22.18
C ASN A 243 7.87 -15.70 22.18
N ASN A 244 8.52 -15.79 21.01
CA ASN A 244 9.98 -15.74 20.94
C ASN A 244 10.47 -14.32 21.30
N ARG A 245 11.47 -14.21 22.17
CA ARG A 245 12.05 -12.92 22.60
C ARG A 245 12.50 -12.02 21.44
N LEU A 246 12.91 -12.61 20.32
CA LEU A 246 13.36 -11.90 19.11
C LEU A 246 12.30 -11.85 18.00
N ALA A 247 11.04 -12.17 18.30
CA ALA A 247 9.98 -12.24 17.30
C ALA A 247 9.70 -10.88 16.64
N LYS A 248 9.69 -9.79 17.41
CA LYS A 248 9.44 -8.44 16.87
C LYS A 248 10.54 -8.03 15.88
N GLU A 249 11.80 -8.25 16.24
CA GLU A 249 12.97 -7.94 15.42
C GLU A 249 13.00 -8.78 14.15
N LYS A 250 12.68 -10.08 14.26
CA LYS A 250 12.56 -10.97 13.09
C LYS A 250 11.43 -10.56 12.15
N VAL A 251 10.24 -10.27 12.68
CA VAL A 251 9.08 -9.80 11.91
C VAL A 251 9.43 -8.49 11.20
N GLN A 252 10.02 -7.52 11.90
CA GLN A 252 10.44 -6.26 11.32
C GLN A 252 11.49 -6.45 10.21
N ALA A 253 12.48 -7.31 10.41
CA ALA A 253 13.48 -7.63 9.40
C ALA A 253 12.87 -8.29 8.15
N LYS A 254 11.90 -9.21 8.32
CA LYS A 254 11.20 -9.87 7.20
C LYS A 254 10.31 -8.92 6.41
N ARG A 255 9.52 -8.07 7.09
CA ARG A 255 8.72 -6.99 6.48
C ARG A 255 9.62 -6.01 5.72
N TYR A 256 10.71 -5.57 6.34
CA TYR A 256 11.69 -4.69 5.67
C TYR A 256 12.35 -5.36 4.45
N ALA A 257 12.61 -6.67 4.49
CA ALA A 257 13.13 -7.43 3.35
C ALA A 257 12.08 -7.73 2.26
N GLY A 258 10.79 -7.64 2.57
CA GLY A 258 9.70 -8.05 1.68
C GLY A 258 9.55 -9.57 1.59
N GLU A 259 10.00 -10.30 2.61
CA GLU A 259 9.91 -11.76 2.67
C GLU A 259 8.67 -12.21 3.47
N PRO A 260 7.82 -13.10 2.94
CA PRO A 260 6.70 -13.66 3.68
C PRO A 260 7.16 -14.60 4.80
N PHE A 261 6.36 -14.68 5.87
CA PHE A 261 6.62 -15.51 7.05
C PHE A 261 5.31 -16.00 7.68
N ILE A 262 5.38 -17.08 8.45
CA ILE A 262 4.26 -17.59 9.26
C ILE A 262 4.45 -17.17 10.71
N LEU A 263 3.36 -16.77 11.36
CA LEU A 263 3.26 -16.59 12.81
C LEU A 263 2.50 -17.74 13.46
N GLU A 264 3.04 -18.24 14.57
CA GLU A 264 2.48 -19.32 15.39
C GLU A 264 2.47 -18.96 16.87
N GLY A 265 1.66 -19.67 17.67
CA GLY A 265 1.58 -19.47 19.13
C GLY A 265 0.78 -18.24 19.56
N HIS A 266 0.04 -17.62 18.63
CA HIS A 266 -0.87 -16.51 18.91
C HIS A 266 -2.13 -17.01 19.65
N THR A 267 -2.74 -16.16 20.47
CA THR A 267 -3.99 -16.51 21.20
C THR A 267 -5.06 -15.46 20.95
N GLY A 268 -6.27 -15.91 20.55
CA GLY A 268 -7.42 -15.04 20.35
C GLY A 268 -7.42 -14.19 19.07
N TRP A 269 -6.60 -14.51 18.05
CA TRP A 269 -6.69 -13.86 16.74
C TRP A 269 -8.03 -14.15 16.04
N LEU A 270 -8.49 -15.41 16.09
CA LEU A 270 -9.71 -15.88 15.43
C LEU A 270 -10.91 -16.00 16.39
N LYS A 271 -10.94 -15.16 17.43
CA LYS A 271 -11.85 -15.31 18.58
C LYS A 271 -13.35 -15.16 18.26
N PHE A 272 -13.68 -14.52 17.15
CA PHE A 272 -15.04 -14.43 16.65
C PHE A 272 -15.58 -15.76 16.12
N ALA A 273 -14.69 -16.70 15.76
CA ALA A 273 -15.02 -18.03 15.27
C ALA A 273 -15.00 -19.12 16.37
N ASP A 274 -14.84 -18.73 17.64
CA ASP A 274 -14.92 -19.63 18.80
C ASP A 274 -16.29 -20.37 18.75
N GLY A 275 -16.28 -21.70 18.55
CA GLY A 275 -17.48 -22.54 18.46
C GLY A 275 -17.97 -22.89 17.05
N TRP A 276 -17.37 -22.37 15.98
CA TRP A 276 -17.71 -22.75 14.60
C TRP A 276 -17.12 -24.11 14.17
N ILE A 277 -16.20 -24.67 14.93
CA ILE A 277 -15.50 -25.92 14.61
C ILE A 277 -15.89 -27.00 15.63
N LYS A 278 -16.32 -28.14 15.12
CA LYS A 278 -16.70 -29.32 15.92
C LYS A 278 -15.46 -30.08 16.41
N ALA A 279 -15.67 -30.99 17.35
CA ALA A 279 -14.62 -31.84 17.91
C ALA A 279 -13.99 -32.83 16.89
N ASP A 280 -14.62 -33.03 15.73
CA ASP A 280 -14.10 -33.82 14.60
C ASP A 280 -13.38 -32.96 13.53
N GLU A 281 -13.03 -31.72 13.88
CA GLU A 281 -12.42 -30.71 13.00
C GLU A 281 -13.29 -30.32 11.79
N THR A 282 -14.60 -30.63 11.79
CA THR A 282 -15.53 -30.17 10.74
C THR A 282 -16.22 -28.85 11.10
N LEU A 283 -16.78 -28.18 10.09
CA LEU A 283 -17.56 -26.96 10.28
C LEU A 283 -18.91 -27.27 10.96
N ASP A 284 -19.23 -26.51 12.00
CA ASP A 284 -20.60 -26.37 12.48
C ASP A 284 -21.31 -25.28 11.67
N THR A 285 -22.04 -25.72 10.64
CA THR A 285 -22.80 -24.83 9.76
C THR A 285 -23.99 -24.18 10.46
N VAL A 286 -24.49 -24.75 11.56
CA VAL A 286 -25.54 -24.13 12.37
C VAL A 286 -24.94 -23.00 13.20
N ALA A 287 -23.87 -23.29 13.98
CA ALA A 287 -23.20 -22.27 14.79
C ALA A 287 -22.60 -21.13 13.95
N LEU A 288 -22.13 -21.42 12.73
CA LEU A 288 -21.69 -20.38 11.78
C LEU A 288 -22.86 -19.48 11.35
N LEU A 289 -23.99 -20.06 10.95
CA LEU A 289 -25.13 -19.29 10.43
C LEU A 289 -25.84 -18.50 11.54
N ASP A 290 -25.98 -19.08 12.72
CA ASP A 290 -26.52 -18.40 13.90
C ASP A 290 -25.57 -17.29 14.39
N GLY A 291 -24.25 -17.51 14.26
CA GLY A 291 -23.21 -16.58 14.69
C GLY A 291 -22.97 -15.36 13.78
N ILE A 292 -23.51 -15.33 12.56
CA ILE A 292 -23.34 -14.20 11.62
C ILE A 292 -24.67 -13.71 10.99
N HIS A 293 -25.77 -14.44 11.16
CA HIS A 293 -27.03 -14.29 10.43
C HIS A 293 -26.93 -14.54 8.91
N ASP A 294 -28.10 -14.69 8.26
CA ASP A 294 -28.20 -14.83 6.81
C ASP A 294 -28.08 -13.48 6.11
N VAL A 295 -26.84 -13.09 5.81
CA VAL A 295 -26.49 -11.89 5.06
C VAL A 295 -26.21 -12.20 3.58
N LYS A 296 -26.12 -11.17 2.73
CA LYS A 296 -25.69 -11.34 1.34
C LYS A 296 -24.16 -11.35 1.27
N VAL A 297 -23.58 -12.44 0.78
CA VAL A 297 -22.13 -12.61 0.64
C VAL A 297 -21.69 -12.59 -0.83
N PRO A 298 -20.57 -11.94 -1.16
CA PRO A 298 -19.98 -11.95 -2.49
C PRO A 298 -19.45 -13.35 -2.85
N VAL A 299 -19.71 -13.80 -4.08
CA VAL A 299 -19.18 -15.05 -4.62
C VAL A 299 -18.55 -14.86 -5.99
N LEU A 300 -17.40 -15.50 -6.20
CA LEU A 300 -16.77 -15.66 -7.51
C LEU A 300 -17.24 -16.94 -8.18
N GLU A 301 -17.47 -16.85 -9.49
CA GLU A 301 -17.55 -18.02 -10.35
C GLU A 301 -16.14 -18.52 -10.73
N ARG A 302 -16.02 -19.82 -11.02
CA ARG A 302 -14.73 -20.46 -11.37
C ARG A 302 -13.97 -19.80 -12.53
N ASN A 303 -14.68 -19.10 -13.43
CA ASN A 303 -14.14 -18.40 -14.60
C ASN A 303 -14.39 -16.88 -14.52
N TYR A 304 -14.18 -16.27 -13.35
CA TYR A 304 -14.37 -14.82 -13.15
C TYR A 304 -13.44 -13.96 -14.04
N GLU A 305 -13.88 -12.72 -14.30
CA GLU A 305 -13.13 -11.68 -15.01
C GLU A 305 -12.35 -10.83 -14.00
N GLU A 306 -11.06 -10.59 -14.23
CA GLU A 306 -10.18 -9.92 -13.25
C GLU A 306 -10.56 -8.48 -12.94
N ARG A 307 -11.07 -7.71 -13.91
CA ARG A 307 -11.43 -6.29 -13.74
C ARG A 307 -12.65 -6.06 -12.85
N ASN A 308 -13.57 -7.02 -12.83
CA ASN A 308 -14.73 -6.99 -11.94
C ASN A 308 -15.10 -8.44 -11.58
N PRO A 309 -14.42 -9.02 -10.58
CA PRO A 309 -14.50 -10.45 -10.31
C PRO A 309 -15.82 -10.82 -9.62
N ILE A 310 -16.32 -9.96 -8.73
CA ILE A 310 -17.53 -10.17 -7.93
C ILE A 310 -18.75 -9.66 -8.72
N LYS A 311 -19.35 -10.56 -9.51
CA LYS A 311 -20.59 -10.28 -10.27
C LYS A 311 -21.86 -10.79 -9.60
N THR A 312 -21.74 -11.55 -8.51
CA THR A 312 -22.87 -12.28 -7.91
C THR A 312 -22.78 -12.26 -6.39
N HIS A 313 -23.94 -12.10 -5.75
CA HIS A 313 -24.11 -12.19 -4.30
C HIS A 313 -25.18 -13.22 -3.98
N LEU A 314 -24.95 -14.05 -2.97
CA LEU A 314 -25.89 -15.08 -2.50
C LEU A 314 -26.20 -14.86 -1.01
N PRO A 315 -27.37 -15.26 -0.49
CA PRO A 315 -27.57 -15.44 0.94
C PRO A 315 -26.54 -16.44 1.48
N LEU A 316 -25.91 -16.15 2.62
CA LEU A 316 -24.92 -17.02 3.25
C LEU A 316 -25.50 -18.42 3.53
N SER A 317 -26.74 -18.50 4.02
CA SER A 317 -27.41 -19.78 4.28
C SER A 317 -27.62 -20.59 3.00
N TYR A 318 -27.92 -19.92 1.88
CA TYR A 318 -28.06 -20.55 0.57
C TYR A 318 -26.70 -21.05 0.07
N TYR A 319 -25.64 -20.25 0.20
CA TYR A 319 -24.28 -20.65 -0.19
C TYR A 319 -23.81 -21.88 0.58
N VAL A 320 -23.90 -21.84 1.93
CA VAL A 320 -23.49 -22.92 2.81
C VAL A 320 -24.25 -24.21 2.48
N LYS A 321 -25.59 -24.15 2.46
CA LYS A 321 -26.41 -25.34 2.23
C LYS A 321 -26.28 -25.92 0.83
N ASN A 322 -26.20 -25.10 -0.22
CA ASN A 322 -26.25 -25.60 -1.60
C ASN A 322 -24.88 -25.91 -2.21
N PHE A 323 -23.80 -25.28 -1.72
CA PHE A 323 -22.45 -25.42 -2.29
C PHE A 323 -21.45 -25.99 -1.31
N TRP A 324 -21.34 -25.44 -0.10
CA TRP A 324 -20.38 -25.96 0.89
C TRP A 324 -20.73 -27.37 1.35
N GLU A 325 -21.92 -27.60 1.91
CA GLU A 325 -22.32 -28.91 2.45
C GLU A 325 -22.37 -30.01 1.38
N HIS A 326 -22.52 -29.63 0.11
CA HIS A 326 -22.55 -30.54 -1.04
C HIS A 326 -21.21 -30.68 -1.78
N GLY A 327 -20.09 -30.14 -1.26
CA GLY A 327 -18.77 -30.29 -1.89
C GLY A 327 -18.58 -29.58 -3.23
N LYS A 328 -19.45 -28.62 -3.60
CA LYS A 328 -19.45 -27.99 -4.93
C LYS A 328 -18.50 -26.78 -4.98
N SER A 329 -17.48 -26.84 -5.83
CA SER A 329 -16.52 -25.75 -6.09
C SER A 329 -16.93 -24.76 -7.20
N LYS A 330 -18.22 -24.73 -7.59
CA LYS A 330 -18.73 -23.79 -8.62
C LYS A 330 -18.58 -22.32 -8.22
N TYR A 331 -18.83 -22.03 -6.95
CA TYR A 331 -18.70 -20.70 -6.36
C TYR A 331 -17.61 -20.71 -5.28
N TYR A 332 -16.95 -19.57 -5.12
CA TYR A 332 -16.01 -19.28 -4.04
C TYR A 332 -16.45 -18.00 -3.33
N LEU A 333 -16.84 -18.06 -2.05
CA LEU A 333 -17.08 -16.87 -1.24
C LEU A 333 -15.73 -16.17 -1.03
N HIS A 334 -15.63 -14.94 -1.52
CA HIS A 334 -14.36 -14.22 -1.72
C HIS A 334 -14.49 -12.78 -1.27
N GLN A 335 -13.52 -12.26 -0.51
CA GLN A 335 -13.50 -10.87 -0.04
C GLN A 335 -14.84 -10.42 0.57
N TRP A 336 -15.48 -11.24 1.41
CA TRP A 336 -16.62 -10.77 2.18
C TRP A 336 -16.14 -9.87 3.34
N GLN A 337 -16.27 -8.56 3.14
CA GLN A 337 -15.96 -7.53 4.12
C GLN A 337 -17.05 -7.46 5.20
N PHE A 338 -16.86 -8.18 6.30
CA PHE A 338 -17.87 -8.25 7.36
C PHE A 338 -17.96 -7.02 8.29
N PRO A 339 -16.91 -6.19 8.54
CA PRO A 339 -17.04 -5.07 9.48
C PRO A 339 -18.08 -4.03 9.06
N LEU A 340 -18.25 -3.83 7.75
CA LEU A 340 -19.19 -2.87 7.18
C LEU A 340 -20.60 -3.45 6.94
N ASP A 341 -20.81 -4.75 7.24
CA ASP A 341 -22.15 -5.36 7.20
C ASP A 341 -22.88 -5.05 8.52
N PRO A 342 -24.08 -4.44 8.48
CA PRO A 342 -24.79 -3.98 9.68
C PRO A 342 -25.32 -5.10 10.58
N LYS A 343 -25.32 -6.36 10.11
CA LYS A 343 -25.70 -7.54 10.89
C LYS A 343 -24.48 -8.32 11.37
N ALA A 344 -23.50 -8.52 10.50
CA ALA A 344 -22.30 -9.29 10.82
C ALA A 344 -21.27 -8.50 11.65
N GLY A 345 -21.12 -7.20 11.37
CA GLY A 345 -20.18 -6.31 12.05
C GLY A 345 -20.30 -6.36 13.58
N PRO A 346 -21.49 -6.11 14.16
CA PRO A 346 -21.71 -6.18 15.61
C PRO A 346 -21.46 -7.57 16.24
N LEU A 347 -21.50 -8.64 15.44
CA LEU A 347 -21.29 -10.00 15.89
C LEU A 347 -19.82 -10.46 15.78
N LEU A 348 -19.01 -9.83 14.92
CA LEU A 348 -17.66 -10.30 14.62
C LEU A 348 -16.54 -9.32 15.01
N CYS A 349 -16.80 -8.01 14.97
CA CYS A 349 -15.79 -6.99 15.26
C CYS A 349 -15.38 -6.97 16.74
N TYR A 350 -14.22 -6.37 17.02
CA TYR A 350 -13.62 -6.18 18.35
C TYR A 350 -13.28 -7.48 19.12
N LYS A 351 -13.50 -8.65 18.52
CA LYS A 351 -13.19 -9.97 19.11
C LYS A 351 -11.76 -10.44 18.83
N SER A 352 -11.15 -9.97 17.74
CA SER A 352 -9.79 -10.31 17.32
C SER A 352 -8.74 -9.62 18.21
N LYS A 353 -7.86 -10.40 18.86
CA LYS A 353 -6.76 -9.84 19.67
C LYS A 353 -5.56 -9.47 18.80
N MET A 354 -5.14 -8.21 18.87
CA MET A 354 -3.95 -7.69 18.19
C MET A 354 -2.68 -8.55 18.45
N LEU A 355 -1.91 -8.80 17.40
CA LEU A 355 -0.63 -9.54 17.47
C LEU A 355 0.47 -8.69 18.11
N SER A 356 1.11 -9.21 19.15
CA SER A 356 2.12 -8.49 19.95
C SER A 356 3.43 -8.16 19.22
N VAL A 357 3.67 -8.82 18.08
CA VAL A 357 4.91 -8.73 17.28
C VAL A 357 4.79 -7.75 16.10
N ILE A 358 3.61 -7.13 15.94
CA ILE A 358 3.28 -6.20 14.85
C ILE A 358 2.97 -4.81 15.47
N GLY A 359 3.13 -3.73 14.70
CA GLY A 359 2.86 -2.37 15.14
C GLY A 359 1.36 -2.04 15.24
N ASP A 360 1.06 -0.83 15.72
CA ASP A 360 -0.31 -0.33 15.90
C ASP A 360 -1.01 -0.19 14.54
N ASN A 361 -2.18 -0.82 14.36
CA ASN A 361 -2.83 -0.87 13.04
C ASN A 361 -3.56 0.45 12.75
N LEU A 362 -3.04 1.26 11.84
CA LEU A 362 -3.61 2.56 11.46
C LEU A 362 -5.06 2.43 10.96
N LEU A 363 -5.42 1.30 10.37
CA LEU A 363 -6.78 1.02 9.89
C LEU A 363 -7.82 1.01 11.01
N SER A 364 -7.43 0.78 12.28
CA SER A 364 -8.37 0.84 13.41
C SER A 364 -8.86 2.25 13.74
N TYR A 365 -8.24 3.29 13.18
CA TYR A 365 -8.65 4.69 13.35
C TYR A 365 -9.43 5.24 12.16
N TRP A 366 -9.66 4.44 11.12
CA TRP A 366 -10.18 4.95 9.85
C TRP A 366 -11.66 5.38 9.93
N LEU A 367 -12.58 4.40 9.97
CA LEU A 367 -14.01 4.66 9.81
C LEU A 367 -14.75 4.65 11.14
N ASP A 368 -15.49 5.72 11.44
CA ASP A 368 -16.26 5.89 12.68
C ASP A 368 -17.21 4.73 13.00
N ALA A 369 -17.83 4.13 11.98
CA ALA A 369 -18.74 3.00 12.12
C ALA A 369 -18.08 1.76 12.76
N VAL A 370 -16.75 1.62 12.66
CA VAL A 370 -15.98 0.51 13.22
C VAL A 370 -14.72 0.96 13.97
N ARG A 371 -14.68 2.22 14.43
CA ARG A 371 -13.48 2.81 15.07
C ARG A 371 -13.07 2.02 16.30
N GLY A 372 -11.79 1.62 16.33
CA GLY A 372 -11.23 0.66 17.28
C GLY A 372 -11.06 -0.76 16.71
N ASP A 373 -11.57 -1.04 15.51
CA ASP A 373 -11.31 -2.28 14.77
C ASP A 373 -11.05 -1.98 13.27
N ASN A 374 -10.49 -2.95 12.56
CA ASN A 374 -10.10 -2.80 11.17
C ASN A 374 -11.31 -2.94 10.23
N PRO A 375 -11.65 -1.96 9.37
CA PRO A 375 -12.69 -2.13 8.36
C PRO A 375 -12.31 -3.14 7.26
N LEU A 376 -11.01 -3.33 6.99
CA LEU A 376 -10.47 -4.20 5.94
C LEU A 376 -10.23 -5.64 6.45
N GLN A 377 -11.26 -6.23 7.05
CA GLN A 377 -11.31 -7.63 7.48
C GLN A 377 -12.26 -8.44 6.60
N TYR A 378 -11.84 -9.65 6.22
CA TYR A 378 -12.49 -10.44 5.19
C TYR A 378 -12.63 -11.91 5.57
N LEU A 379 -13.78 -12.51 5.23
CA LEU A 379 -13.95 -13.94 5.22
C LEU A 379 -13.88 -14.48 3.78
N PHE A 380 -13.24 -15.64 3.65
CA PHE A 380 -13.13 -16.41 2.41
C PHE A 380 -13.48 -17.86 2.71
N MET A 381 -14.42 -18.44 1.96
CA MET A 381 -14.93 -19.78 2.20
C MET A 381 -15.14 -20.51 0.88
N GLY A 382 -14.46 -21.63 0.66
CA GLY A 382 -14.54 -22.35 -0.61
C GLY A 382 -14.21 -23.83 -0.49
N GLN A 383 -14.81 -24.62 -1.38
CA GLN A 383 -14.54 -26.04 -1.48
C GLN A 383 -13.16 -26.34 -2.08
N LYS A 384 -12.72 -27.60 -2.00
CA LYS A 384 -11.42 -28.01 -2.58
C LYS A 384 -11.29 -27.56 -4.05
N CYS A 385 -10.10 -27.11 -4.43
CA CYS A 385 -9.76 -26.54 -5.74
C CYS A 385 -10.39 -25.18 -6.09
N THR A 386 -11.12 -24.50 -5.19
CA THR A 386 -11.40 -23.07 -5.38
C THR A 386 -10.12 -22.26 -5.18
N ARG A 387 -9.86 -21.27 -6.04
CA ARG A 387 -8.60 -20.52 -6.09
C ARG A 387 -8.79 -19.06 -6.51
N SER A 388 -7.88 -18.19 -6.08
CA SER A 388 -7.64 -16.87 -6.67
C SER A 388 -6.40 -16.93 -7.56
N ARG A 389 -6.37 -16.09 -8.61
CA ARG A 389 -5.22 -15.96 -9.51
C ARG A 389 -4.06 -15.20 -8.83
N MET A 390 -2.89 -15.21 -9.44
CA MET A 390 -1.77 -14.36 -9.02
C MET A 390 -2.18 -12.89 -9.15
N HIS A 391 -2.10 -12.13 -8.07
CA HIS A 391 -2.48 -10.71 -8.05
C HIS A 391 -1.66 -9.94 -7.03
N LEU A 392 -1.76 -8.61 -7.11
CA LEU A 392 -1.21 -7.65 -6.17
C LEU A 392 -2.39 -7.02 -5.40
N ASP A 393 -2.29 -6.95 -4.07
CA ASP A 393 -3.24 -6.15 -3.30
C ASP A 393 -2.89 -4.65 -3.42
N PRO A 394 -3.87 -3.77 -3.68
CA PRO A 394 -3.65 -2.33 -3.81
C PRO A 394 -3.53 -1.65 -2.43
N GLY A 395 -3.23 -0.35 -2.39
CA GLY A 395 -3.25 0.42 -1.15
C GLY A 395 -1.93 0.45 -0.36
N GLY A 396 -0.91 -0.29 -0.79
CA GLY A 396 0.38 -0.36 -0.09
C GLY A 396 0.29 -1.04 1.30
N LEU A 397 -0.71 -1.89 1.49
CA LEU A 397 -1.01 -2.60 2.73
C LEU A 397 -0.25 -3.93 2.84
N ASP A 398 0.02 -4.35 4.07
CA ASP A 398 0.37 -5.74 4.37
C ASP A 398 -0.93 -6.57 4.50
N ILE A 399 -0.89 -7.88 4.24
CA ILE A 399 -2.06 -8.77 4.44
C ILE A 399 -1.70 -10.00 5.28
N THR A 400 -2.64 -10.37 6.16
CA THR A 400 -2.61 -11.63 6.93
C THR A 400 -3.59 -12.64 6.36
N ILE A 401 -3.18 -13.91 6.34
CA ILE A 401 -3.99 -15.05 5.88
C ILE A 401 -4.01 -16.12 6.97
N ALA A 402 -5.18 -16.34 7.57
CA ALA A 402 -5.36 -17.26 8.70
C ALA A 402 -6.53 -18.24 8.44
N PRO A 403 -6.26 -19.49 8.06
CA PRO A 403 -7.29 -20.52 7.99
C PRO A 403 -7.94 -20.73 9.37
N ILE A 404 -9.27 -20.65 9.42
CA ILE A 404 -10.09 -21.08 10.55
C ILE A 404 -10.28 -22.59 10.46
N LEU A 405 -10.51 -23.09 9.23
CA LEU A 405 -10.69 -24.49 8.89
C LEU A 405 -9.97 -24.81 7.58
N GLY A 406 -9.39 -26.01 7.51
CA GLY A 406 -8.79 -26.54 6.27
C GLY A 406 -7.43 -25.94 5.93
N THR A 407 -6.88 -26.37 4.79
CA THR A 407 -5.55 -25.97 4.33
C THR A 407 -5.65 -25.07 3.10
N LYS A 408 -4.97 -23.92 3.15
CA LYS A 408 -4.83 -22.98 2.04
C LYS A 408 -3.38 -22.94 1.57
N ARG A 409 -3.15 -23.30 0.31
CA ARG A 409 -1.87 -23.16 -0.37
C ARG A 409 -1.74 -21.75 -0.89
N VAL A 410 -0.62 -21.10 -0.61
CA VAL A 410 -0.31 -19.78 -1.14
C VAL A 410 1.02 -19.84 -1.88
N THR A 411 1.01 -19.40 -3.15
CA THR A 411 2.22 -19.19 -3.95
C THR A 411 2.47 -17.69 -4.03
N MET A 412 3.69 -17.26 -3.74
CA MET A 412 4.06 -15.85 -3.59
C MET A 412 5.31 -15.52 -4.40
N LEU A 413 5.36 -14.31 -4.95
CA LEU A 413 6.57 -13.69 -5.46
C LEU A 413 6.94 -12.46 -4.62
N HIS A 414 8.23 -12.22 -4.46
CA HIS A 414 8.75 -11.00 -3.82
C HIS A 414 8.21 -9.74 -4.51
N ARG A 415 7.97 -8.68 -3.74
CA ARG A 415 7.47 -7.38 -4.23
C ARG A 415 8.31 -6.69 -5.32
N ALA A 416 9.50 -7.20 -5.64
CA ALA A 416 10.23 -6.84 -6.86
C ALA A 416 9.52 -7.30 -8.16
N ALA A 417 8.66 -8.32 -8.10
CA ALA A 417 7.84 -8.77 -9.23
C ALA A 417 6.87 -7.70 -9.74
N ALA A 418 6.19 -7.00 -8.83
CA ALA A 418 5.29 -5.90 -9.16
C ALA A 418 6.00 -4.76 -9.92
N LYS A 419 7.30 -4.54 -9.66
CA LYS A 419 8.13 -3.57 -10.40
C LYS A 419 8.50 -4.01 -11.82
N LEU A 420 8.40 -5.31 -12.11
CA LEU A 420 8.58 -5.84 -13.47
C LEU A 420 7.26 -5.82 -14.24
N GLU A 421 6.13 -6.00 -13.55
CA GLU A 421 4.78 -5.80 -14.10
C GLU A 421 4.60 -4.39 -14.65
N SER A 422 4.89 -3.37 -13.83
CA SER A 422 4.67 -1.97 -14.19
C SER A 422 5.61 -1.41 -15.26
N VAL A 423 6.66 -2.15 -15.65
CA VAL A 423 7.68 -1.72 -16.62
C VAL A 423 7.64 -2.55 -17.91
N HIS A 424 6.92 -3.67 -17.94
CA HIS A 424 6.91 -4.58 -19.08
C HIS A 424 5.50 -5.04 -19.44
N GLU A 425 4.90 -4.41 -20.46
CA GLU A 425 3.59 -4.75 -21.08
C GLU A 425 3.43 -6.23 -21.50
N LYS A 426 4.52 -7.01 -21.51
CA LYS A 426 4.56 -8.42 -21.91
C LYS A 426 4.62 -9.40 -20.72
N VAL A 427 4.77 -8.91 -19.49
CA VAL A 427 4.77 -9.76 -18.30
C VAL A 427 3.33 -10.10 -17.95
N ASN A 428 2.93 -11.34 -18.22
CA ASN A 428 1.64 -11.88 -17.79
C ASN A 428 1.87 -12.91 -16.69
N PHE A 429 1.59 -12.55 -15.43
CA PHE A 429 1.73 -13.47 -14.30
C PHE A 429 0.63 -14.55 -14.23
N HIS A 430 -0.29 -14.60 -15.19
CA HIS A 430 -1.21 -15.73 -15.39
C HIS A 430 -0.69 -16.77 -16.41
N ASP A 431 0.31 -16.42 -17.21
CA ASP A 431 0.96 -17.29 -18.21
C ASP A 431 2.49 -17.03 -18.20
N VAL A 432 3.16 -17.65 -17.23
CA VAL A 432 4.57 -17.43 -16.93
C VAL A 432 5.45 -18.27 -17.82
N ASP A 433 5.83 -17.64 -18.92
CA ASP A 433 6.81 -18.14 -19.86
C ASP A 433 8.23 -17.71 -19.44
N LEU A 434 8.93 -18.61 -18.74
CA LEU A 434 10.31 -18.40 -18.31
C LEU A 434 11.31 -18.36 -19.49
N ASP A 435 10.95 -18.87 -20.67
CA ASP A 435 11.78 -18.79 -21.86
C ASP A 435 11.67 -17.40 -22.52
N LYS A 436 10.47 -16.80 -22.52
CA LYS A 436 10.25 -15.40 -22.92
C LYS A 436 10.81 -14.39 -21.91
N ILE A 437 10.71 -14.67 -20.61
CA ILE A 437 11.11 -13.75 -19.53
C ILE A 437 11.95 -14.47 -18.46
N PRO A 438 13.21 -14.85 -18.77
CA PRO A 438 14.08 -15.58 -17.83
C PRO A 438 14.37 -14.84 -16.52
N GLN A 439 14.19 -13.51 -16.50
CA GLN A 439 14.34 -12.68 -15.30
C GLN A 439 13.42 -13.15 -14.16
N LEU A 440 12.25 -13.71 -14.48
CA LEU A 440 11.29 -14.21 -13.49
C LEU A 440 11.85 -15.37 -12.65
N ALA A 441 12.77 -16.17 -13.21
CA ALA A 441 13.43 -17.28 -12.49
C ALA A 441 14.37 -16.81 -11.35
N PHE A 442 14.78 -15.54 -11.36
CA PHE A 442 15.64 -14.95 -10.32
C PHE A 442 14.85 -14.21 -9.24
N ILE A 443 13.53 -14.03 -9.41
CA ILE A 443 12.67 -13.42 -8.39
C ILE A 443 12.54 -14.43 -7.24
N PRO A 444 12.79 -14.02 -5.98
CA PRO A 444 12.50 -14.87 -4.84
C PRO A 444 11.02 -15.27 -4.80
N ALA A 445 10.76 -16.57 -4.86
CA ALA A 445 9.43 -17.14 -4.82
C ALA A 445 9.27 -18.05 -3.60
N TRP A 446 8.06 -18.17 -3.10
CA TRP A 446 7.69 -19.06 -2.00
C TRP A 446 6.39 -19.81 -2.32
N ARG A 447 6.26 -21.03 -1.80
CA ARG A 447 5.01 -21.79 -1.78
C ARG A 447 4.84 -22.39 -0.39
N VAL A 448 3.67 -22.24 0.23
CA VAL A 448 3.40 -22.77 1.56
C VAL A 448 1.95 -23.19 1.73
N ASP A 449 1.72 -24.26 2.47
CA ASP A 449 0.40 -24.76 2.86
C ASP A 449 0.11 -24.30 4.29
N VAL A 450 -0.73 -23.27 4.41
CA VAL A 450 -1.13 -22.66 5.69
C VAL A 450 -2.28 -23.46 6.29
N LYS A 451 -2.21 -23.73 7.60
CA LYS A 451 -3.15 -24.56 8.37
C LYS A 451 -3.78 -23.78 9.54
N PRO A 452 -4.84 -24.29 10.18
CA PRO A 452 -5.39 -23.66 11.39
C PRO A 452 -4.35 -23.53 12.50
N GLY A 453 -4.37 -22.41 13.21
CA GLY A 453 -3.33 -22.05 14.20
C GLY A 453 -2.07 -21.40 13.63
N GLN A 454 -2.02 -21.19 12.31
CA GLN A 454 -0.98 -20.42 11.62
C GLN A 454 -1.57 -19.16 10.99
N ILE A 455 -0.79 -18.07 11.00
CA ILE A 455 -1.08 -16.85 10.24
C ILE A 455 0.07 -16.63 9.26
N LEU A 456 -0.19 -16.76 7.96
CA LEU A 456 0.76 -16.31 6.94
C LEU A 456 0.68 -14.78 6.85
N TYR A 457 1.83 -14.13 6.87
CA TYR A 457 1.98 -12.68 6.72
C TYR A 457 2.66 -12.38 5.39
N LEU A 458 2.03 -11.54 4.57
CA LEU A 458 2.55 -11.07 3.30
C LEU A 458 2.91 -9.58 3.41
N PRO A 459 4.19 -9.21 3.29
CA PRO A 459 4.59 -7.81 3.24
C PRO A 459 4.04 -7.07 2.02
N GLU A 460 3.98 -5.75 2.12
CA GLU A 460 3.36 -4.89 1.13
C GLU A 460 3.93 -5.06 -0.29
N GLY A 461 3.03 -5.18 -1.27
CA GLY A 461 3.38 -5.44 -2.65
C GLY A 461 3.80 -6.89 -2.98
N THR A 462 3.64 -7.85 -2.07
CA THR A 462 3.85 -9.28 -2.35
C THR A 462 2.78 -9.79 -3.33
N MET A 463 3.17 -10.12 -4.55
CA MET A 463 2.25 -10.80 -5.49
C MET A 463 1.96 -12.21 -4.99
N HIS A 464 0.69 -12.62 -4.99
CA HIS A 464 0.33 -13.93 -4.48
C HIS A 464 -0.91 -14.54 -5.16
N ALA A 465 -0.99 -15.87 -5.14
CA ALA A 465 -2.12 -16.69 -5.58
C ALA A 465 -2.50 -17.67 -4.47
N CYS A 466 -3.81 -17.85 -4.21
CA CYS A 466 -4.31 -18.77 -3.19
C CYS A 466 -5.09 -19.94 -3.79
N GLU A 467 -4.92 -21.14 -3.24
CA GLU A 467 -5.69 -22.35 -3.56
C GLU A 467 -6.17 -23.02 -2.27
N ASN A 468 -7.44 -23.44 -2.23
CA ASN A 468 -7.99 -24.25 -1.15
C ASN A 468 -7.68 -25.74 -1.42
N VAL A 469 -6.68 -26.28 -0.73
CA VAL A 469 -6.20 -27.69 -0.87
C VAL A 469 -7.23 -28.67 -0.31
N THR A 470 -7.94 -28.25 0.73
CA THR A 470 -9.14 -28.89 1.26
C THR A 470 -10.31 -27.91 1.13
N ALA A 471 -11.53 -28.32 1.53
CA ALA A 471 -12.54 -27.33 1.91
C ALA A 471 -11.93 -26.39 2.97
N CYS A 472 -12.03 -25.08 2.79
CA CYS A 472 -11.35 -24.10 3.63
C CYS A 472 -12.24 -22.89 3.93
N LEU A 473 -12.30 -22.52 5.21
CA LEU A 473 -12.80 -21.24 5.71
C LEU A 473 -11.60 -20.49 6.29
N SER A 474 -11.36 -19.26 5.84
CA SER A 474 -10.18 -18.48 6.19
C SER A 474 -10.54 -17.02 6.42
N TYR A 475 -9.92 -16.44 7.44
CA TYR A 475 -9.95 -15.04 7.78
C TYR A 475 -8.72 -14.34 7.21
N HIS A 476 -8.94 -13.21 6.58
CA HIS A 476 -7.91 -12.34 6.02
C HIS A 476 -8.08 -10.94 6.60
N SER A 477 -6.99 -10.26 6.88
CA SER A 477 -7.03 -8.91 7.47
C SER A 477 -5.85 -8.11 6.95
N PHE A 478 -6.12 -6.94 6.38
CA PHE A 478 -5.07 -6.01 5.98
C PHE A 478 -4.49 -5.27 7.18
N HIS A 479 -3.29 -4.74 7.02
CA HIS A 479 -2.58 -4.07 8.09
C HIS A 479 -1.75 -2.89 7.56
N ALA A 480 -1.84 -1.76 8.26
CA ALA A 480 -0.99 -0.59 8.06
C ALA A 480 -0.37 -0.21 9.41
N ASP A 481 0.95 -0.07 9.49
CA ASP A 481 1.64 0.53 10.64
C ASP A 481 2.91 1.27 10.19
N SER A 482 3.71 1.75 11.14
CA SER A 482 4.97 2.45 10.86
C SER A 482 6.02 1.63 10.09
N GLY A 483 5.87 0.31 9.98
CA GLY A 483 6.74 -0.60 9.24
C GLY A 483 6.50 -0.64 7.73
N ASN A 484 5.24 -0.54 7.27
CA ASN A 484 4.88 -0.50 5.85
C ASN A 484 4.39 0.89 5.38
N LEU A 485 4.39 1.89 6.25
CA LEU A 485 4.07 3.29 5.92
C LEU A 485 4.79 3.84 4.65
N PRO A 486 6.05 3.49 4.32
CA PRO A 486 6.66 3.89 3.04
C PRO A 486 6.08 3.22 1.79
N GLY A 487 5.41 2.08 1.92
CA GLY A 487 4.59 1.47 0.87
C GLY A 487 3.23 2.12 0.76
N PHE A 488 2.55 2.31 1.90
CA PHE A 488 1.27 3.01 2.00
C PHE A 488 1.34 4.43 1.40
N LEU A 489 2.39 5.20 1.70
CA LEU A 489 2.61 6.52 1.11
C LEU A 489 2.87 6.46 -0.40
N ARG A 490 3.65 5.48 -0.90
CA ARG A 490 3.84 5.34 -2.36
C ARG A 490 2.53 5.04 -3.08
N SER A 491 1.67 4.22 -2.48
CA SER A 491 0.33 3.93 -2.98
C SER A 491 -0.56 5.18 -3.00
N PHE A 492 -0.56 5.97 -1.92
CA PHE A 492 -1.26 7.26 -1.87
C PHE A 492 -0.78 8.24 -2.95
N LEU A 493 0.54 8.43 -3.09
CA LEU A 493 1.12 9.32 -4.11
C LEU A 493 0.85 8.82 -5.54
N ALA A 494 0.76 7.51 -5.74
CA ALA A 494 0.45 6.88 -7.03
C ALA A 494 -1.05 6.81 -7.34
N GLN A 495 -1.93 7.07 -6.35
CA GLN A 495 -3.38 6.89 -6.44
C GLN A 495 -3.78 5.48 -6.91
N ASP A 496 -3.06 4.44 -6.45
CA ASP A 496 -3.25 3.06 -6.93
C ASP A 496 -4.50 2.35 -6.39
N SER A 497 -5.24 2.99 -5.47
CA SER A 497 -6.39 2.40 -4.79
C SER A 497 -7.48 3.42 -4.47
N LEU A 498 -8.37 3.68 -5.43
CA LEU A 498 -9.50 4.62 -5.28
C LEU A 498 -10.47 4.28 -4.13
N THR A 499 -10.48 3.04 -3.64
CA THR A 499 -11.35 2.60 -2.53
C THR A 499 -10.71 2.74 -1.15
N ILE A 500 -9.47 3.23 -1.04
CA ILE A 500 -8.76 3.43 0.22
C ILE A 500 -8.48 4.93 0.35
N ASN A 501 -9.05 5.56 1.38
CA ASN A 501 -8.81 6.97 1.65
C ASN A 501 -7.56 7.12 2.51
N HIS A 502 -6.37 7.04 1.90
CA HIS A 502 -5.09 7.15 2.60
C HIS A 502 -4.98 8.45 3.41
N ALA A 503 -5.56 9.54 2.92
CA ALA A 503 -5.54 10.84 3.60
C ALA A 503 -6.29 10.76 4.94
N GLU A 504 -7.55 10.34 4.90
CA GLU A 504 -8.40 10.14 6.09
C GLU A 504 -7.78 9.14 7.09
N ILE A 505 -7.22 8.03 6.60
CA ILE A 505 -6.53 7.03 7.46
C ILE A 505 -5.36 7.68 8.21
N LEU A 506 -4.51 8.45 7.53
CA LEU A 506 -3.36 9.11 8.17
C LEU A 506 -3.80 10.22 9.12
N TRP A 507 -4.81 10.99 8.72
CA TRP A 507 -5.35 12.11 9.48
C TRP A 507 -6.01 11.66 10.79
N ASN A 508 -6.94 10.69 10.71
CA ASN A 508 -7.65 10.18 11.87
C ASN A 508 -6.70 9.41 12.80
N ALA A 509 -5.78 8.61 12.25
CA ALA A 509 -4.77 7.93 13.06
C ALA A 509 -3.84 8.91 13.79
N ALA A 510 -3.49 10.05 13.18
CA ALA A 510 -2.69 11.06 13.87
C ALA A 510 -3.44 11.67 15.05
N HIS A 511 -4.69 12.10 14.86
CA HIS A 511 -5.51 12.66 15.92
C HIS A 511 -5.75 11.68 17.08
N ASP A 512 -6.12 10.43 16.78
CA ASP A 512 -6.42 9.43 17.80
C ASP A 512 -5.18 8.98 18.57
N VAL A 513 -4.04 8.85 17.89
CA VAL A 513 -2.77 8.52 18.55
C VAL A 513 -2.27 9.70 19.39
N MET A 514 -2.45 10.95 18.94
CA MET A 514 -2.15 12.14 19.73
C MET A 514 -3.02 12.20 21.00
N SER A 515 -4.34 12.12 20.85
CA SER A 515 -5.32 12.14 21.95
C SER A 515 -5.02 11.04 22.98
N ALA A 516 -4.83 9.79 22.53
CA ALA A 516 -4.49 8.68 23.43
C ALA A 516 -3.16 8.88 24.16
N LEU A 517 -2.16 9.52 23.55
CA LEU A 517 -0.89 9.85 24.22
C LEU A 517 -1.05 11.01 25.21
N GLU A 518 -1.90 11.99 24.93
CA GLU A 518 -2.27 13.05 25.86
C GLU A 518 -2.99 12.50 27.09
N ASP A 519 -4.02 11.67 26.91
CA ASP A 519 -4.74 11.01 28.01
C ASP A 519 -3.79 10.23 28.91
N ILE A 520 -2.90 9.41 28.33
CA ILE A 520 -1.89 8.67 29.08
C ILE A 520 -0.92 9.61 29.80
N TYR A 521 -0.48 10.69 29.16
CA TYR A 521 0.42 11.68 29.76
C TYR A 521 -0.23 12.41 30.93
N HIS A 522 -1.50 12.83 30.81
CA HIS A 522 -2.25 13.51 31.85
C HIS A 522 -2.61 12.58 33.01
N ALA A 523 -3.06 11.36 32.75
CA ALA A 523 -3.36 10.36 33.77
C ALA A 523 -2.13 9.96 34.61
N ASN A 524 -0.93 9.98 34.01
CA ASN A 524 0.34 9.63 34.67
C ASN A 524 1.12 10.85 35.17
N ASN A 525 0.44 11.91 35.64
CA ASN A 525 1.07 13.11 36.22
C ASN A 525 2.11 13.79 35.31
N GLN A 526 1.82 13.92 34.01
CA GLN A 526 2.70 14.51 32.99
C GLN A 526 4.00 13.73 32.75
N VAL A 527 3.93 12.40 32.89
CA VAL A 527 5.02 11.47 32.54
C VAL A 527 4.47 10.41 31.60
N LEU A 528 5.15 10.20 30.47
CA LEU A 528 4.84 9.07 29.60
C LEU A 528 5.43 7.80 30.23
N GLY A 529 4.58 6.83 30.60
CA GLY A 529 5.02 5.58 31.22
C GLY A 529 5.63 4.60 30.22
N ASP A 530 6.59 3.79 30.65
CA ASP A 530 7.32 2.80 29.84
C ASP A 530 6.49 1.56 29.43
N GLN A 531 5.16 1.65 29.46
CA GLN A 531 4.29 0.57 29.04
C GLN A 531 4.41 0.33 27.52
N VAL A 532 4.46 -0.94 27.12
CA VAL A 532 4.67 -1.35 25.72
C VAL A 532 3.60 -0.78 24.77
N SER A 533 2.35 -0.66 25.24
CA SER A 533 1.25 0.00 24.53
C SER A 533 1.54 1.48 24.24
N THR A 534 1.97 2.22 25.26
CA THR A 534 2.34 3.64 25.17
C THR A 534 3.52 3.86 24.23
N LEU A 535 4.56 3.02 24.35
CA LEU A 535 5.75 3.10 23.49
C LEU A 535 5.40 2.80 22.01
N ARG A 536 4.49 1.85 21.74
CA ARG A 536 3.97 1.62 20.38
C ARG A 536 3.28 2.85 19.83
N LYS A 537 2.37 3.49 20.59
CA LYS A 537 1.70 4.72 20.15
C LYS A 537 2.69 5.84 19.85
N LEU A 538 3.74 5.99 20.67
CA LEU A 538 4.81 6.96 20.41
C LEU A 538 5.59 6.65 19.11
N ASP A 539 5.90 5.38 18.85
CA ASP A 539 6.54 4.96 17.60
C ASP A 539 5.61 5.15 16.37
N THR A 540 4.30 4.94 16.52
CA THR A 540 3.29 5.23 15.51
C THR A 540 3.23 6.74 15.22
N LEU A 541 3.19 7.59 16.25
CA LEU A 541 3.17 9.05 16.10
C LEU A 541 4.42 9.56 15.38
N ARG A 542 5.60 9.00 15.69
CA ARG A 542 6.86 9.29 14.98
C ARG A 542 6.78 8.89 13.50
N GLY A 543 6.15 7.75 13.18
CA GLY A 543 5.87 7.34 11.79
C GLY A 543 4.97 8.34 11.06
N LEU A 544 3.83 8.67 11.67
CA LEU A 544 2.85 9.62 11.11
C LEU A 544 3.43 11.02 10.92
N ARG A 545 4.31 11.49 11.83
CA ARG A 545 5.11 12.71 11.66
C ARG A 545 5.93 12.69 10.36
N HIS A 546 6.59 11.58 10.06
CA HIS A 546 7.38 11.44 8.83
C HIS A 546 6.48 11.45 7.58
N ALA A 547 5.30 10.82 7.64
CA ALA A 547 4.30 10.90 6.58
C ALA A 547 3.81 12.34 6.33
N CYS A 548 3.33 13.04 7.37
CA CYS A 548 2.84 14.42 7.27
C CYS A 548 3.93 15.38 6.77
N ARG A 549 5.20 15.15 7.14
CA ARG A 549 6.33 15.93 6.61
C ARG A 549 6.60 15.71 5.12
N ILE A 550 6.37 14.52 4.58
CA ILE A 550 6.48 14.28 3.13
C ILE A 550 5.32 14.99 2.41
N LEU A 551 4.08 14.78 2.88
CA LEU A 551 2.88 15.35 2.26
C LEU A 551 2.85 16.88 2.26
N SER A 552 3.29 17.52 3.35
CA SER A 552 3.37 18.98 3.46
C SER A 552 4.51 19.62 2.62
N LEU A 553 5.55 18.87 2.25
CA LEU A 553 6.63 19.36 1.38
C LEU A 553 6.24 19.31 -0.10
N GLU A 554 5.59 18.22 -0.51
CA GLU A 554 5.34 17.88 -1.91
C GLU A 554 4.07 18.54 -2.48
N GLN A 555 3.33 19.33 -1.67
CA GLN A 555 2.07 20.02 -2.02
C GLN A 555 1.04 19.07 -2.68
N VAL A 556 0.97 17.82 -2.20
CA VAL A 556 0.45 16.72 -3.03
C VAL A 556 -1.06 16.69 -3.08
N LEU A 557 -1.56 16.81 -4.32
CA LEU A 557 -2.90 16.54 -4.80
C LEU A 557 -4.02 17.35 -4.12
N PRO A 558 -4.93 17.97 -4.90
CA PRO A 558 -6.16 18.50 -4.35
C PRO A 558 -7.05 17.31 -3.92
N THR A 559 -6.97 16.95 -2.65
CA THR A 559 -7.98 16.16 -1.97
C THR A 559 -9.28 16.97 -1.88
N GLU A 560 -10.43 16.31 -1.97
CA GLU A 560 -11.74 16.97 -1.91
C GLU A 560 -11.93 17.70 -0.57
N ASP A 561 -11.41 17.11 0.51
CA ASP A 561 -11.23 17.74 1.81
C ASP A 561 -9.87 18.49 1.87
N SER A 562 -9.87 19.70 2.40
CA SER A 562 -8.66 20.51 2.58
C SER A 562 -7.86 20.07 3.82
N TRP A 563 -7.17 18.92 3.74
CA TRP A 563 -6.29 18.44 4.81
C TRP A 563 -5.06 19.35 4.97
N ASP A 564 -4.98 20.15 6.03
CA ASP A 564 -3.77 20.92 6.33
C ASP A 564 -2.69 20.03 6.96
N TRP A 565 -1.96 19.32 6.10
CA TRP A 565 -0.82 18.47 6.47
C TRP A 565 0.28 19.20 7.22
N LYS A 566 0.34 20.54 7.11
CA LYS A 566 1.34 21.35 7.79
C LYS A 566 0.89 21.69 9.21
N GLU A 567 -0.36 22.08 9.41
CA GLU A 567 -0.97 22.25 10.74
C GLU A 567 -0.90 20.94 11.52
N LEU A 568 -1.29 19.82 10.91
CA LEU A 568 -1.18 18.49 11.53
C LEU A 568 0.29 18.12 11.87
N LEU A 569 1.25 18.44 11.01
CA LEU A 569 2.67 18.23 11.31
C LEU A 569 3.13 19.08 12.50
N ASP A 570 2.74 20.36 12.53
CA ASP A 570 3.06 21.28 13.61
C ASP A 570 2.45 20.77 14.94
N ASP A 571 1.20 20.29 14.96
CA ASP A 571 0.56 19.70 16.15
C ASP A 571 1.26 18.44 16.67
N ILE A 572 1.62 17.52 15.76
CA ILE A 572 2.40 16.32 16.09
C ILE A 572 3.75 16.73 16.71
N ASP A 573 4.43 17.74 16.17
CA ASP A 573 5.69 18.25 16.72
C ASP A 573 5.50 18.91 18.09
N HIS A 574 4.42 19.68 18.30
CA HIS A 574 4.08 20.27 19.60
C HIS A 574 3.81 19.20 20.66
N LEU A 575 3.10 18.12 20.32
CA LEU A 575 2.89 17.01 21.24
C LEU A 575 4.20 16.27 21.54
N LEU A 576 4.96 15.87 20.52
CA LEU A 576 6.21 15.12 20.70
C LEU A 576 7.22 15.89 21.57
N VAL A 577 7.38 17.19 21.38
CA VAL A 577 8.24 18.04 22.23
C VAL A 577 7.79 18.07 23.70
N ARG A 578 6.48 17.88 23.96
CA ARG A 578 5.88 17.86 25.30
C ARG A 578 5.93 16.47 25.94
N VAL A 579 5.70 15.38 25.20
CA VAL A 579 5.61 14.03 25.78
C VAL A 579 6.93 13.24 25.71
N ASP A 580 7.73 13.44 24.66
CA ASP A 580 8.97 12.71 24.43
C ASP A 580 10.15 13.36 25.19
N SER A 581 10.60 12.70 26.25
CA SER A 581 11.75 13.14 27.05
C SER A 581 13.06 13.14 26.25
N SER A 582 13.17 12.34 25.18
CA SER A 582 14.31 12.39 24.25
C SER A 582 14.30 13.65 23.38
N ALA A 583 13.12 14.20 23.06
CA ALA A 583 13.01 15.52 22.41
C ALA A 583 13.37 16.66 23.37
N LYS A 584 13.00 16.55 24.66
CA LYS A 584 13.36 17.54 25.70
C LYS A 584 14.87 17.68 25.93
N LEU A 585 15.63 16.60 25.73
CA LEU A 585 17.10 16.60 25.84
C LEU A 585 17.79 17.57 24.85
N TYR A 586 17.17 17.88 23.72
CA TYR A 586 17.70 18.86 22.75
C TYR A 586 17.43 20.32 23.13
N LYS A 587 16.30 20.62 23.78
CA LYS A 587 16.05 22.00 24.30
C LYS A 587 16.98 22.38 25.45
N LYS A 588 17.36 21.43 26.31
CA LYS A 588 18.08 21.73 27.57
C LYS A 588 19.58 22.06 27.43
N LYS A 589 20.16 22.00 26.22
CA LYS A 589 21.54 22.47 25.94
C LYS A 589 21.65 23.98 25.64
N ASN A 590 20.53 24.69 25.48
CA ASN A 590 20.51 26.11 25.11
C ASN A 590 20.09 27.08 26.24
N SER A 591 19.88 26.62 27.49
CA SER A 591 19.68 27.52 28.64
C SER A 591 20.94 27.59 29.52
N THR A 592 21.51 28.79 29.62
CA THR A 592 22.71 29.10 30.42
C THR A 592 22.54 28.76 31.90
N HIS A 593 23.42 27.88 32.42
CA HIS A 593 23.86 27.90 33.82
C HIS A 593 25.22 27.19 34.01
N GLU A 594 26.29 27.83 33.52
CA GLU A 594 27.66 27.53 33.95
C GLU A 594 27.87 28.01 35.41
N SER A 595 27.40 27.25 36.40
CA SER A 595 27.77 27.49 37.81
C SER A 595 27.65 26.29 38.76
N THR A 596 26.92 25.23 38.40
CA THR A 596 26.57 24.16 39.37
C THR A 596 27.43 22.90 39.28
N LEU A 597 28.02 22.58 38.11
CA LEU A 597 28.77 21.32 37.94
C LEU A 597 30.13 21.33 38.67
N THR A 598 30.81 22.49 38.70
CA THR A 598 32.14 22.64 39.33
C THR A 598 32.10 22.52 40.85
N LYS A 599 30.92 22.67 41.49
CA LYS A 599 30.74 22.46 42.94
C LYS A 599 30.47 21.01 43.31
N ALA A 600 29.91 20.20 42.40
CA ALA A 600 29.61 18.79 42.67
C ALA A 600 30.87 17.90 42.63
N VAL A 601 31.83 18.20 41.74
CA VAL A 601 33.09 17.44 41.62
C VAL A 601 34.09 17.77 42.73
N ALA A 602 33.99 18.95 43.36
CA ALA A 602 34.83 19.35 44.49
C ALA A 602 34.39 18.74 45.84
N ALA A 603 33.36 17.88 45.86
CA ALA A 603 32.74 17.34 47.07
C ALA A 603 32.81 15.81 47.19
N LEU A 604 33.50 15.12 46.28
CA LEU A 604 33.68 13.67 46.31
C LEU A 604 35.10 13.31 46.76
N ASN A 605 35.20 12.45 47.77
CA ASN A 605 36.47 12.02 48.37
C ASN A 605 37.17 10.94 47.52
N GLY A 606 38.48 10.82 47.70
CA GLY A 606 39.42 10.32 46.68
C GLY A 606 39.36 8.85 46.24
N ASP A 607 38.52 8.00 46.85
CA ASP A 607 38.52 6.56 46.56
C ASP A 607 37.54 6.16 45.44
N GLU A 608 36.34 6.76 45.38
CA GLU A 608 35.33 6.45 44.35
C GLU A 608 35.72 6.92 42.93
N ALA A 609 36.64 7.88 42.84
CA ALA A 609 37.20 8.35 41.56
C ALA A 609 38.17 7.33 40.91
N GLY A 610 38.69 6.37 41.69
CA GLY A 610 39.59 5.33 41.21
C GLY A 610 38.87 4.21 40.44
N GLU A 611 37.84 3.62 41.05
CA GLU A 611 37.10 2.49 40.46
C GLU A 611 36.44 2.85 39.12
N ALA A 612 35.82 4.03 39.02
CA ALA A 612 35.18 4.51 37.80
C ALA A 612 36.15 4.58 36.60
N LYS A 613 37.43 4.82 36.86
CA LYS A 613 38.48 4.88 35.82
C LYS A 613 38.98 3.49 35.43
N GLN A 614 39.10 2.59 36.41
CA GLN A 614 39.59 1.22 36.22
C GLN A 614 38.57 0.34 35.45
N ILE A 615 37.27 0.55 35.68
CA ILE A 615 36.19 -0.12 34.93
C ILE A 615 36.20 0.28 33.44
N LEU A 616 36.50 1.55 33.12
CA LEU A 616 36.60 2.04 31.73
C LEU A 616 37.82 1.49 30.98
N GLU A 617 38.96 1.31 31.65
CA GLU A 617 40.17 0.74 31.03
C GLU A 617 40.06 -0.79 30.82
N THR A 618 39.36 -1.50 31.72
CA THR A 618 39.17 -2.97 31.62
C THR A 618 38.24 -3.36 30.46
N ALA A 619 37.28 -2.50 30.10
CA ALA A 619 36.39 -2.72 28.95
C ALA A 619 37.10 -2.60 27.57
N ALA A 620 38.28 -1.98 27.51
CA ALA A 620 38.97 -1.67 26.26
C ALA A 620 39.88 -2.80 25.72
N THR A 621 40.19 -3.82 26.52
CA THR A 621 41.31 -4.76 26.23
C THR A 621 40.89 -6.18 25.81
N HIS A 622 39.62 -6.59 25.97
CA HIS A 622 39.15 -7.96 25.70
C HIS A 622 38.67 -8.24 24.25
N LYS A 623 39.48 -7.89 23.24
CA LYS A 623 39.26 -8.33 21.83
C LYS A 623 40.55 -8.73 21.11
N LYS A 624 41.02 -9.97 21.33
CA LYS A 624 41.99 -10.66 20.45
C LYS A 624 42.00 -12.18 20.72
N VAL A 625 42.26 -12.97 19.67
CA VAL A 625 42.36 -14.46 19.64
C VAL A 625 40.96 -15.13 19.81
N VAL A 626 40.48 -16.11 19.03
CA VAL A 626 41.08 -17.29 18.35
C VAL A 626 40.63 -17.41 16.87
N LYS A 627 41.37 -18.19 16.05
CA LYS A 627 41.14 -18.46 14.62
C LYS A 627 41.15 -19.99 14.33
N HIS A 628 40.58 -20.42 13.20
CA HIS A 628 40.53 -21.80 12.62
C HIS A 628 39.45 -22.76 13.19
N LYS A 629 38.84 -23.69 12.42
CA LYS A 629 39.02 -24.07 11.00
C LYS A 629 37.73 -24.63 10.34
N GLU A 630 37.58 -24.33 9.04
CA GLU A 630 36.86 -25.01 7.92
C GLU A 630 35.92 -26.23 8.15
N GLN A 631 34.71 -26.14 7.56
CA GLN A 631 34.23 -27.14 6.58
C GLN A 631 33.21 -26.51 5.59
N ALA A 632 33.43 -26.71 4.28
CA ALA A 632 32.52 -26.32 3.18
C ALA A 632 31.48 -27.44 2.94
N THR A 633 30.40 -27.35 2.15
CA THR A 633 30.07 -26.69 0.85
C THR A 633 28.54 -26.49 0.78
N ALA A 634 27.92 -25.56 0.05
CA ALA A 634 27.91 -25.47 -1.43
C ALA A 634 27.25 -24.16 -1.93
N ALA A 635 27.97 -23.03 -1.89
CA ALA A 635 27.47 -21.70 -2.29
C ALA A 635 28.46 -20.89 -3.15
N SER A 636 29.35 -21.55 -3.91
CA SER A 636 30.56 -20.93 -4.46
C SER A 636 30.43 -20.25 -5.83
N THR A 637 29.32 -20.43 -6.56
CA THR A 637 29.31 -20.21 -8.03
C THR A 637 29.13 -18.76 -8.52
N HIS A 638 28.71 -17.80 -7.69
CA HIS A 638 28.78 -16.35 -8.03
C HIS A 638 30.02 -15.67 -7.43
N TRP A 639 30.57 -16.24 -6.37
CA TRP A 639 31.65 -15.66 -5.59
C TRP A 639 33.00 -15.78 -6.27
N ASP A 640 33.34 -16.99 -6.71
CA ASP A 640 34.63 -17.30 -7.31
C ASP A 640 34.80 -16.57 -8.66
N SER A 641 33.71 -16.22 -9.34
CA SER A 641 33.73 -15.52 -10.63
C SER A 641 34.06 -14.02 -10.52
N LEU A 642 33.71 -13.36 -9.42
CA LEU A 642 34.01 -11.93 -9.22
C LEU A 642 35.46 -11.70 -8.78
N ASN A 643 36.07 -12.65 -8.06
CA ASN A 643 37.47 -12.62 -7.58
C ASN A 643 37.87 -11.23 -7.04
N LEU A 644 37.10 -10.75 -6.05
CA LEU A 644 37.22 -9.41 -5.49
C LEU A 644 38.44 -9.29 -4.56
N LYS A 645 39.18 -8.20 -4.73
CA LYS A 645 40.33 -7.77 -3.95
C LYS A 645 40.07 -6.38 -3.40
N VAL A 646 40.73 -6.05 -2.30
CA VAL A 646 40.74 -4.68 -1.78
C VAL A 646 41.36 -3.75 -2.84
N GLY A 647 40.70 -2.62 -3.11
CA GLY A 647 41.04 -1.68 -4.17
C GLY A 647 40.40 -1.95 -5.54
N ASP A 648 39.59 -3.01 -5.70
CA ASP A 648 38.80 -3.19 -6.93
C ASP A 648 37.65 -2.18 -7.02
N ILE A 649 37.44 -1.58 -8.19
CA ILE A 649 36.24 -0.79 -8.47
C ILE A 649 35.13 -1.71 -8.99
N ILE A 650 33.97 -1.67 -8.35
CA ILE A 650 32.81 -2.53 -8.63
C ILE A 650 31.54 -1.70 -8.88
N GLY A 651 30.61 -2.28 -9.64
CA GLY A 651 29.27 -1.75 -9.88
C GLY A 651 28.30 -2.34 -8.87
N VAL A 652 27.64 -1.48 -8.11
CA VAL A 652 26.75 -1.85 -7.00
C VAL A 652 25.37 -1.21 -7.20
N GLN A 653 24.32 -2.01 -7.06
CA GLN A 653 22.93 -1.56 -7.22
C GLN A 653 22.24 -1.45 -5.87
N VAL A 654 21.87 -0.23 -5.47
CA VAL A 654 21.18 0.05 -4.19
C VAL A 654 20.09 1.10 -4.44
N PHE A 655 18.89 0.85 -3.91
CA PHE A 655 17.70 1.70 -4.09
C PHE A 655 17.54 2.18 -5.55
N GLU A 656 17.56 1.22 -6.49
CA GLU A 656 17.37 1.41 -7.95
C GLU A 656 18.51 2.12 -8.70
N LYS A 657 19.43 2.81 -8.01
CA LYS A 657 20.61 3.42 -8.65
C LYS A 657 21.76 2.43 -8.81
N ARG A 658 22.46 2.51 -9.94
CA ARG A 658 23.70 1.78 -10.24
C ARG A 658 24.90 2.69 -9.98
N ASN A 659 25.59 2.47 -8.87
CA ASN A 659 26.73 3.26 -8.44
C ASN A 659 28.04 2.50 -8.68
N ARG A 660 29.16 3.21 -8.73
CA ARG A 660 30.48 2.60 -8.56
C ARG A 660 30.91 2.69 -7.11
N ALA A 661 31.68 1.71 -6.67
CA ALA A 661 32.30 1.69 -5.35
C ALA A 661 33.65 0.97 -5.37
N GLU A 662 34.58 1.40 -4.52
CA GLU A 662 35.85 0.72 -4.25
C GLU A 662 35.66 -0.33 -3.15
N VAL A 663 36.23 -1.52 -3.33
CA VAL A 663 36.21 -2.58 -2.30
C VAL A 663 37.23 -2.25 -1.20
N LEU A 664 36.77 -1.96 0.01
CA LEU A 664 37.62 -1.70 1.18
C LEU A 664 38.01 -2.99 1.92
N GLN A 665 37.08 -3.94 2.04
CA GLN A 665 37.32 -5.21 2.73
C GLN A 665 36.46 -6.33 2.14
N VAL A 666 37.05 -7.51 1.93
CA VAL A 666 36.31 -8.73 1.56
C VAL A 666 36.33 -9.70 2.74
N VAL A 667 35.14 -10.05 3.25
CA VAL A 667 34.97 -10.97 4.40
C VAL A 667 34.35 -12.26 3.88
N LEU A 668 35.23 -13.14 3.38
CA LEU A 668 34.89 -14.38 2.68
C LEU A 668 34.05 -15.35 3.53
N ASP A 669 34.23 -15.35 4.86
CA ASP A 669 33.49 -16.20 5.81
C ASP A 669 32.06 -15.72 6.10
N LYS A 670 31.70 -14.48 5.76
CA LYS A 670 30.39 -13.88 6.08
C LYS A 670 29.57 -13.46 4.89
N ILE A 671 30.06 -13.70 3.67
CA ILE A 671 29.40 -13.31 2.43
C ILE A 671 29.20 -11.78 2.38
N LEU A 672 30.19 -11.00 2.84
CA LEU A 672 30.10 -9.54 2.96
C LEU A 672 31.29 -8.83 2.33
N VAL A 673 31.00 -7.75 1.60
CA VAL A 673 31.99 -6.84 1.02
C VAL A 673 31.76 -5.45 1.62
N GLN A 674 32.78 -4.89 2.28
CA GLN A 674 32.78 -3.49 2.67
C GLN A 674 33.23 -2.65 1.48
N ILE A 675 32.47 -1.62 1.15
CA ILE A 675 32.68 -0.81 -0.05
C ILE A 675 32.64 0.68 0.27
N HIS A 676 33.26 1.49 -0.57
CA HIS A 676 33.21 2.95 -0.53
C HIS A 676 32.70 3.49 -1.86
N TYR A 677 31.53 4.14 -1.89
CA TYR A 677 30.97 4.62 -3.16
C TYR A 677 31.77 5.78 -3.75
N SER A 678 32.17 5.67 -5.02
CA SER A 678 33.02 6.66 -5.70
C SER A 678 32.24 7.71 -6.49
N ASP A 679 31.02 7.36 -6.96
CA ASP A 679 30.29 8.12 -7.99
C ASP A 679 28.96 8.72 -7.45
N TRP A 680 28.77 8.76 -6.13
CA TRP A 680 27.47 9.10 -5.53
C TRP A 680 27.24 10.62 -5.45
N GLU A 681 26.50 11.20 -6.41
CA GLU A 681 25.86 12.53 -6.25
C GLU A 681 24.91 12.49 -5.05
N SER A 682 25.34 13.15 -3.97
CA SER A 682 24.92 12.85 -2.60
C SER A 682 23.41 12.90 -2.39
N ILE A 683 22.82 11.77 -1.98
CA ILE A 683 21.42 11.70 -1.53
C ILE A 683 21.15 12.47 -0.23
N TYR A 684 22.20 12.97 0.41
CA TYR A 684 22.12 13.84 1.57
C TYR A 684 21.99 15.30 1.17
N ASP A 685 22.08 15.63 -0.13
CA ASP A 685 21.95 17.00 -0.60
C ASP A 685 20.48 17.43 -0.47
N GLU A 686 20.20 18.20 0.57
CA GLU A 686 18.86 18.54 1.01
C GLU A 686 18.65 20.05 1.14
N PHE A 687 17.38 20.46 1.13
CA PHE A 687 17.01 21.84 1.41
C PHE A 687 16.89 22.05 2.93
N LEU A 688 17.82 22.81 3.49
CA LEU A 688 17.78 23.23 4.89
C LEU A 688 17.38 24.70 5.03
N PRO A 689 16.60 25.06 6.07
CA PRO A 689 16.44 26.46 6.43
C PRO A 689 17.76 27.02 6.97
N VAL A 690 17.99 28.32 6.80
CA VAL A 690 19.20 29.02 7.29
C VAL A 690 19.40 28.85 8.80
N SER A 691 18.31 28.69 9.56
CA SER A 691 18.32 28.39 10.99
C SER A 691 18.91 27.03 11.38
N CYS A 692 18.95 26.06 10.45
CA CYS A 692 19.60 24.76 10.60
C CYS A 692 21.08 24.77 10.18
N LEU A 693 21.59 25.92 9.73
CA LEU A 693 22.99 26.10 9.33
C LEU A 693 23.78 26.83 10.43
N TYR A 694 25.03 26.40 10.59
CA TYR A 694 25.95 26.88 11.62
C TYR A 694 27.30 27.25 11.00
N GLN A 695 28.05 28.13 11.66
CA GLN A 695 29.42 28.48 11.28
C GLN A 695 30.31 28.38 12.53
N ARG A 696 31.58 27.97 12.34
CA ARG A 696 32.57 28.00 13.43
C ARG A 696 33.12 29.42 13.58
N LYS A 697 32.84 30.08 14.69
CA LYS A 697 33.44 31.38 15.05
C LYS A 697 34.22 31.25 16.34
N LYS A 698 35.54 31.49 16.28
CA LYS A 698 36.48 31.35 17.41
C LYS A 698 36.33 30.01 18.15
N GLY A 699 36.25 28.90 17.41
CA GLY A 699 36.10 27.54 17.96
C GLY A 699 34.68 27.17 18.45
N LYS A 700 33.77 28.14 18.64
CA LYS A 700 32.37 27.86 19.00
C LYS A 700 31.50 27.71 17.75
N LYS A 701 30.56 26.76 17.78
CA LYS A 701 29.52 26.60 16.74
C LYS A 701 28.44 27.66 16.98
N VAL A 702 28.12 28.47 15.98
CA VAL A 702 27.13 29.56 16.08
C VAL A 702 26.16 29.44 14.91
N ALA A 703 24.84 29.47 15.17
CA ALA A 703 23.83 29.43 14.12
C ALA A 703 23.93 30.66 13.19
N LEU A 704 23.70 30.45 11.90
CA LEU A 704 23.68 31.52 10.89
C LEU A 704 22.44 32.39 11.08
N LYS A 705 22.66 33.70 11.30
CA LYS A 705 21.61 34.73 11.43
C LYS A 705 21.35 35.51 10.13
N LYS A 706 22.12 35.22 9.09
CA LYS A 706 22.01 35.80 7.75
C LYS A 706 22.07 34.65 6.76
N THR A 707 21.40 34.83 5.63
CA THR A 707 21.47 33.90 4.50
C THR A 707 22.93 33.74 4.07
N PRO A 708 23.48 32.51 3.99
CA PRO A 708 24.83 32.28 3.52
C PRO A 708 24.94 32.49 2.01
N GLU A 709 26.17 32.64 1.51
CA GLU A 709 26.43 32.76 0.07
C GLU A 709 26.46 31.39 -0.63
N VAL A 710 26.23 31.36 -1.94
CA VAL A 710 26.42 30.13 -2.73
C VAL A 710 27.90 29.76 -2.71
N HIS A 711 28.16 28.48 -2.49
CA HIS A 711 29.45 27.86 -2.16
C HIS A 711 30.05 28.20 -0.79
N GLU A 712 29.33 28.90 0.11
CA GLU A 712 29.80 29.08 1.49
C GLU A 712 29.87 27.74 2.24
N THR A 713 30.97 27.51 2.95
CA THR A 713 31.12 26.34 3.82
C THR A 713 30.42 26.58 5.16
N VAL A 714 29.42 25.75 5.43
CA VAL A 714 28.56 25.78 6.61
C VAL A 714 28.68 24.47 7.38
N MET A 715 28.06 24.40 8.55
CA MET A 715 27.79 23.16 9.26
C MET A 715 26.26 22.95 9.31
N ALA A 716 25.80 21.85 8.73
CA ALA A 716 24.38 21.50 8.56
C ALA A 716 23.98 20.40 9.56
N SER A 717 22.73 20.44 10.04
CA SER A 717 22.19 19.45 10.99
C SER A 717 21.57 18.24 10.28
N TRP A 718 21.98 17.02 10.61
CA TRP A 718 21.47 15.80 9.97
C TRP A 718 21.21 14.64 10.96
N GLY A 719 20.35 13.70 10.54
CA GLY A 719 20.00 12.49 11.28
C GLY A 719 19.13 12.69 12.53
N SER A 720 18.66 11.60 13.12
CA SER A 720 17.76 11.60 14.30
C SER A 720 18.38 12.16 15.59
N LYS A 721 19.70 12.39 15.59
CA LYS A 721 20.43 13.02 16.70
C LYS A 721 20.71 14.51 16.49
N GLY A 722 20.35 15.07 15.33
CA GLY A 722 20.61 16.48 15.02
C GLY A 722 22.10 16.86 15.10
N ASP A 723 22.99 15.90 14.80
CA ASP A 723 24.42 16.11 14.79
C ASP A 723 24.79 17.14 13.71
N LEU A 724 25.95 17.81 13.85
CA LEU A 724 26.35 18.92 12.97
C LEU A 724 27.57 18.54 12.13
N TYR A 725 27.38 18.53 10.82
CA TYR A 725 28.27 18.00 9.79
C TYR A 725 28.73 19.14 8.87
N ASN A 726 29.92 19.08 8.29
CA ASN A 726 30.35 20.11 7.34
C ASN A 726 29.53 20.00 6.05
N ALA A 727 29.21 21.13 5.42
CA ALA A 727 28.49 21.18 4.16
C ALA A 727 28.89 22.43 3.34
N ILE A 728 28.59 22.43 2.04
CA ILE A 728 28.68 23.58 1.15
C ILE A 728 27.27 23.96 0.70
N VAL A 729 26.93 25.24 0.70
CA VAL A 729 25.68 25.71 0.09
C VAL A 729 25.80 25.60 -1.44
N LEU A 730 24.97 24.78 -2.08
CA LEU A 730 24.92 24.68 -3.55
C LEU A 730 23.96 25.70 -4.18
N LYS A 731 22.91 26.10 -3.46
CA LYS A 731 21.90 27.06 -3.96
C LYS A 731 21.23 27.78 -2.81
N VAL A 732 20.93 29.06 -2.96
CA VAL A 732 20.15 29.85 -2.00
C VAL A 732 18.77 30.11 -2.58
N ILE A 733 17.70 29.80 -1.84
CA ILE A 733 16.30 29.96 -2.28
C ILE A 733 15.61 31.01 -1.42
N ARG A 734 15.66 32.26 -1.89
CA ARG A 734 15.20 33.47 -1.17
C ARG A 734 15.80 33.52 0.25
N THR A 735 15.31 34.37 1.15
CA THR A 735 16.08 34.75 2.36
C THR A 735 16.29 33.64 3.40
N ASN A 736 15.51 32.55 3.35
CA ASN A 736 15.34 31.65 4.51
C ASN A 736 15.78 30.19 4.27
N ALA A 737 16.13 29.76 3.05
CA ALA A 737 16.48 28.36 2.76
C ALA A 737 17.67 28.20 1.81
N CYS A 738 18.38 27.09 1.94
CA CYS A 738 19.57 26.75 1.17
C CYS A 738 19.57 25.26 0.81
N TYR A 739 19.90 24.95 -0.44
CA TYR A 739 20.32 23.60 -0.83
C TYR A 739 21.76 23.40 -0.37
N VAL A 740 22.03 22.37 0.42
CA VAL A 740 23.36 22.10 0.96
C VAL A 740 23.87 20.72 0.57
N HIS A 741 25.17 20.64 0.28
CA HIS A 741 25.89 19.42 -0.03
C HIS A 741 26.81 19.05 1.13
N TYR A 742 26.62 17.86 1.72
CA TYR A 742 27.38 17.46 2.90
C TYR A 742 28.83 17.09 2.53
N LEU A 743 29.78 17.86 3.07
CA LEU A 743 31.20 17.66 2.83
C LEU A 743 31.75 16.48 3.63
N LYS A 744 32.11 15.43 2.88
CA LYS A 744 33.00 14.33 3.29
C LYS A 744 32.77 13.79 4.70
N TYR A 745 31.97 12.73 4.75
CA TYR A 745 32.36 11.60 5.58
C TYR A 745 33.45 10.81 4.86
N GLU A 746 34.59 10.60 5.51
CA GLU A 746 35.59 9.63 5.02
C GLU A 746 35.40 8.24 5.67
N LYS A 747 34.27 7.99 6.34
CA LYS A 747 33.99 6.74 7.10
C LYS A 747 32.54 6.23 7.08
N ASP A 748 31.54 7.09 6.83
CA ASP A 748 30.11 6.67 6.86
C ASP A 748 29.59 6.21 5.49
N TRP A 749 30.40 6.33 4.43
CA TRP A 749 30.12 5.74 3.11
C TRP A 749 30.59 4.28 3.01
N ASP A 750 31.25 3.77 4.05
CA ASP A 750 31.85 2.45 4.12
C ASP A 750 30.78 1.38 4.42
N GLN A 751 29.90 1.13 3.45
CA GLN A 751 28.76 0.23 3.62
C GLN A 751 29.16 -1.24 3.47
N TRP A 752 28.58 -2.09 4.33
CA TRP A 752 28.61 -3.53 4.15
C TRP A 752 27.50 -3.94 3.20
N ILE A 753 27.86 -4.39 2.00
CA ILE A 753 26.92 -4.91 1.01
C ILE A 753 26.98 -6.43 0.90
N LEU A 754 25.82 -7.01 0.57
CA LEU A 754 25.75 -8.39 0.10
C LEU A 754 26.10 -8.45 -1.40
N PRO A 755 26.75 -9.52 -1.90
CA PRO A 755 27.26 -9.61 -3.27
C PRO A 755 26.17 -9.67 -4.33
N GLY A 756 24.95 -10.04 -3.96
CA GLY A 756 23.79 -9.97 -4.87
C GLY A 756 23.50 -8.53 -5.33
N HIS A 757 24.06 -7.52 -4.68
CA HIS A 757 24.01 -6.12 -5.12
C HIS A 757 25.19 -5.75 -6.03
N ILE A 758 26.22 -6.61 -6.17
CA ILE A 758 27.39 -6.38 -7.03
C ILE A 758 27.06 -6.93 -8.43
N PHE A 759 26.67 -6.04 -9.34
CA PHE A 759 26.29 -6.42 -10.70
C PHE A 759 27.47 -6.44 -11.68
N ARG A 760 28.62 -5.88 -11.31
CA ARG A 760 29.80 -5.79 -12.19
C ARG A 760 31.10 -5.60 -11.39
N LYS A 761 32.20 -6.12 -11.90
CA LYS A 761 33.56 -5.64 -11.59
C LYS A 761 34.07 -4.80 -12.77
N TYR A 762 34.66 -3.65 -12.49
CA TYR A 762 35.36 -2.87 -13.50
C TYR A 762 36.83 -3.28 -13.50
N ASN A 763 37.38 -3.56 -14.68
CA ASN A 763 38.82 -3.76 -14.81
C ASN A 763 39.47 -2.38 -14.74
N ASN A 764 40.44 -2.20 -13.84
CA ASN A 764 41.27 -1.00 -13.83
C ASN A 764 42.01 -0.91 -15.18
N ALA A 765 41.96 0.27 -15.79
CA ALA A 765 42.72 0.63 -17.00
C ALA A 765 44.05 1.27 -16.60
#